data_AF-A0A151Z3A7-F1
#
_entry.id   AF-A0A151Z3A7-F1
#
_cell.length_a   1.000
_cell.length_b   1.000
_cell.length_c   1.000
_cell.angle_alpha   90.00
_cell.angle_beta   90.00
_cell.angle_gamma   90.00
#
_symmetry.space_group_name_H-M   'P 1'
#
loop_
_entity.id
_entity.type
_entity.pdbx_description
1 polymer ?
#
loop_
_entity_poly.entity_id
_entity_poly.type
_entity_poly.pdbx_seq_one_letter_code
_entity_poly.pdbx_strand_id
1 'polypeptide(L)'
;MGNTKIAKGKDFPQVLYKTNIKPSRKTPKLLPNNLTLEEIIDKLPKEVFEKSDLKSAMSLLLTILFMSLSVYFIHSVPSYLYPIGWMLLGASVTGLFVIGNDCIHRSFSKSPIVNSIVGTIVMLPLLYPFQSCKITEKNNSGYTHINGTEKGFFALIKKSISGRYFWVIRSIVNWAESYFTVKNVNDKQDKKKAIISIILVYVFAFIFFPTVFKGFGMYGILNYWFAPWLVLHFLISSTNLIPRIPFFEQEKLGKTRYLVHIAFPKWFEFLIKDLNIMIPRHIDISIPHYNLRSAYDSFKKHWGDYIYECGFDYELIGELLDRSQSFSNEIFSPFDYGPAEFKFHKFQKEPEQTPKEATQRKSRTFQEFFQSLNWLHIFLLIGIPIVGIIGAMFVPLTKPTLILSIIYFHLSGMGITGGYHRLFAHKAYSGNSLMKLFWLLLGASAVQGSARWWCRDHRAHHRYVDTPKDPYSASEGFFWSHFGWLMFKQDPSRIGRSNIDDLNADKLVMWQHKNYIPIMAFMSFILPTAIAGIFWGDWWGGYIYAGLLRLVCVHHSTFFVNSLAHFLGSSPYDDKHTPRDSFITAVLTVGEGYHNFHHEFPSDYRNGYKFYHYDPTKWAIKIFHFLGMAYDLKTFPDNEIQKGMVQMAQKSIDSKKEKIYWGAEKHELPDMTDEEFQYFVKEENRKLIIIKEFVYDVEKFIIDHPGGQAYIKSGIGKDATKMFTGEVYDHSRAAQNLLCQFRIANYCPKEN
;
A
#
# COMPACT_ATOMS: atom_id res chain seq x y z
N MET A 1 -45.69 50.28 -5.00
CA MET A 1 -44.98 50.04 -6.29
C MET A 1 -43.47 50.32 -6.24
N GLY A 2 -42.87 50.82 -5.14
CA GLY A 2 -41.41 51.00 -5.04
C GLY A 2 -40.64 49.69 -4.84
N ASN A 3 -40.95 48.95 -3.76
CA ASN A 3 -40.16 47.77 -3.34
C ASN A 3 -40.18 46.61 -4.36
N THR A 4 -41.23 46.47 -5.17
CA THR A 4 -41.32 45.43 -6.21
C THR A 4 -40.32 45.59 -7.36
N LYS A 5 -39.58 46.71 -7.45
CA LYS A 5 -38.42 46.84 -8.34
C LYS A 5 -37.10 46.38 -7.73
N ILE A 6 -37.01 46.25 -6.40
CA ILE A 6 -35.75 45.91 -5.69
C ILE A 6 -35.48 44.40 -5.74
N ALA A 7 -36.52 43.57 -5.54
CA ALA A 7 -36.39 42.11 -5.59
C ALA A 7 -36.07 41.56 -7.00
N LYS A 8 -36.44 42.29 -8.07
CA LYS A 8 -36.46 41.80 -9.47
C LYS A 8 -35.10 41.72 -10.19
N GLY A 9 -34.01 41.60 -9.44
CA GLY A 9 -32.65 41.52 -10.00
C GLY A 9 -31.58 40.88 -9.12
N LYS A 10 -31.94 40.34 -7.94
CA LYS A 10 -31.00 39.53 -7.13
C LYS A 10 -30.95 38.12 -7.69
N ASP A 11 -29.79 37.71 -8.19
CA ASP A 11 -29.54 36.32 -8.56
C ASP A 11 -29.24 35.51 -7.28
N PHE A 12 -29.81 34.32 -7.17
CA PHE A 12 -29.66 33.44 -6.01
C PHE A 12 -29.02 32.12 -6.45
N PRO A 13 -28.00 31.61 -5.73
CA PRO A 13 -27.35 30.37 -6.11
C PRO A 13 -28.34 29.22 -6.25
N GLN A 14 -28.20 28.45 -7.32
CA GLN A 14 -29.11 27.35 -7.61
C GLN A 14 -28.93 26.20 -6.62
N VAL A 15 -30.04 25.70 -6.09
CA VAL A 15 -30.05 24.51 -5.23
C VAL A 15 -29.61 23.28 -6.02
N LEU A 16 -28.46 22.74 -5.64
CA LEU A 16 -27.81 21.58 -6.25
C LEU A 16 -28.31 20.25 -5.66
N TYR A 17 -29.63 20.11 -5.49
CA TYR A 17 -30.24 18.86 -5.06
C TYR A 17 -30.50 17.94 -6.26
N LYS A 18 -29.98 16.70 -6.18
CA LYS A 18 -30.01 15.68 -7.25
C LYS A 18 -29.39 16.13 -8.60
N THR A 19 -28.49 17.11 -8.60
CA THR A 19 -27.76 17.57 -9.79
C THR A 19 -26.33 17.01 -9.81
N ASN A 20 -26.00 16.23 -10.83
CA ASN A 20 -24.76 15.47 -10.95
C ASN A 20 -23.49 16.34 -11.00
N ILE A 21 -22.76 16.46 -9.90
CA ILE A 21 -21.40 17.02 -9.86
C ILE A 21 -20.41 15.97 -10.42
N LYS A 22 -20.43 15.68 -11.74
CA LYS A 22 -19.65 14.61 -12.43
C LYS A 22 -18.30 14.23 -11.76
N PRO A 23 -17.98 12.95 -11.49
CA PRO A 23 -16.66 12.51 -11.02
C PRO A 23 -15.54 12.50 -12.07
N SER A 24 -14.30 12.42 -11.59
CA SER A 24 -13.05 12.41 -12.39
C SER A 24 -12.78 11.11 -13.16
N ARG A 25 -13.66 10.11 -13.04
CA ARG A 25 -13.63 8.83 -13.75
C ARG A 25 -15.00 8.64 -14.42
N LYS A 26 -15.07 8.04 -15.61
CA LYS A 26 -16.32 7.88 -16.38
C LYS A 26 -17.37 7.12 -15.56
N THR A 27 -18.40 7.81 -15.04
CA THR A 27 -19.55 7.13 -14.41
C THR A 27 -20.26 6.28 -15.47
N PRO A 28 -20.47 4.98 -15.23
CA PRO A 28 -21.27 4.16 -16.12
C PRO A 28 -22.73 4.62 -16.05
N LYS A 29 -23.45 4.49 -17.17
CA LYS A 29 -24.92 4.59 -17.17
C LYS A 29 -25.50 3.47 -16.31
N LEU A 30 -26.67 3.70 -15.74
CA LEU A 30 -27.47 2.64 -15.12
C LEU A 30 -27.88 1.62 -16.19
N LEU A 31 -27.77 0.33 -15.87
CA LEU A 31 -28.28 -0.74 -16.72
C LEU A 31 -29.79 -0.55 -16.97
N PRO A 32 -30.30 -0.72 -18.21
CA PRO A 32 -31.73 -0.67 -18.47
C PRO A 32 -32.48 -1.75 -17.69
N ASN A 33 -33.59 -1.39 -17.03
CA ASN A 33 -34.39 -2.30 -16.20
C ASN A 33 -35.01 -3.49 -16.97
N ASN A 34 -34.98 -3.45 -18.31
CA ASN A 34 -35.51 -4.48 -19.20
C ASN A 34 -34.43 -5.40 -19.81
N LEU A 35 -33.13 -5.15 -19.57
CA LEU A 35 -32.06 -5.93 -20.19
C LEU A 35 -31.93 -7.32 -19.54
N THR A 36 -32.23 -8.39 -20.29
CA THR A 36 -32.14 -9.77 -19.78
C THR A 36 -30.76 -10.39 -20.03
N LEU A 37 -30.43 -11.49 -19.33
CA LEU A 37 -29.20 -12.25 -19.61
C LEU A 37 -29.22 -12.87 -21.01
N GLU A 38 -30.39 -13.31 -21.47
CA GLU A 38 -30.60 -13.92 -22.79
C GLU A 38 -30.30 -12.90 -23.90
N GLU A 39 -30.83 -11.67 -23.80
CA GLU A 39 -30.54 -10.58 -24.73
C GLU A 39 -29.04 -10.23 -24.80
N ILE A 40 -28.31 -10.39 -23.69
CA ILE A 40 -26.86 -10.18 -23.66
C ILE A 40 -26.13 -11.28 -24.42
N ILE A 41 -26.48 -12.54 -24.15
CA ILE A 41 -25.90 -13.72 -24.80
C ILE A 41 -26.17 -13.69 -26.31
N ASP A 42 -27.37 -13.30 -26.74
CA ASP A 42 -27.76 -13.24 -28.16
C ASP A 42 -26.97 -12.22 -29.01
N LYS A 43 -26.30 -11.23 -28.40
CA LYS A 43 -25.37 -10.31 -29.12
C LYS A 43 -23.91 -10.73 -29.05
N LEU A 44 -23.56 -11.76 -28.29
CA LEU A 44 -22.20 -12.28 -28.28
C LEU A 44 -21.93 -13.09 -29.57
N PRO A 45 -20.76 -12.94 -30.21
CA PRO A 45 -20.43 -13.69 -31.42
C PRO A 45 -20.38 -15.19 -31.11
N LYS A 46 -20.97 -16.05 -31.95
CA LYS A 46 -21.06 -17.50 -31.68
C LYS A 46 -19.69 -18.15 -31.48
N GLU A 47 -18.68 -17.60 -32.14
CA GLU A 47 -17.28 -17.99 -32.10
C GLU A 47 -16.69 -17.91 -30.68
N VAL A 48 -17.22 -17.06 -29.79
CA VAL A 48 -16.71 -16.95 -28.41
C VAL A 48 -17.08 -18.16 -27.56
N PHE A 49 -18.15 -18.88 -27.90
CA PHE A 49 -18.56 -20.12 -27.25
C PHE A 49 -17.88 -21.37 -27.86
N GLU A 50 -17.17 -21.23 -28.97
CA GLU A 50 -16.55 -22.36 -29.66
C GLU A 50 -15.33 -22.91 -28.91
N LYS A 51 -15.49 -24.16 -28.46
CA LYS A 51 -14.45 -24.93 -27.77
C LYS A 51 -13.49 -25.54 -28.79
N SER A 52 -12.23 -25.16 -28.71
CA SER A 52 -11.14 -25.69 -29.54
C SER A 52 -10.14 -26.43 -28.67
N ASP A 53 -10.10 -27.76 -28.77
CA ASP A 53 -9.15 -28.58 -28.02
C ASP A 53 -7.68 -28.20 -28.32
N LEU A 54 -7.39 -27.71 -29.53
CA LEU A 54 -6.08 -27.16 -29.91
C LEU A 54 -5.73 -25.89 -29.12
N LYS A 55 -6.62 -24.88 -29.09
CA LYS A 55 -6.40 -23.66 -28.29
C LYS A 55 -6.21 -23.99 -26.81
N SER A 56 -7.03 -24.91 -26.29
CA SER A 56 -6.95 -25.41 -24.91
C SER A 56 -5.61 -26.08 -24.59
N ALA A 57 -5.17 -27.00 -25.45
CA ALA A 57 -3.89 -27.69 -25.30
C ALA A 57 -2.69 -26.72 -25.41
N MET A 58 -2.69 -25.83 -26.41
CA MET A 58 -1.66 -24.80 -26.56
C MET A 58 -1.60 -23.88 -25.33
N SER A 59 -2.75 -23.47 -24.78
CA SER A 59 -2.78 -22.61 -23.60
C SER A 59 -2.22 -23.30 -22.36
N LEU A 60 -2.51 -24.60 -22.17
CA LEU A 60 -1.92 -25.42 -21.10
C LEU A 60 -0.40 -25.56 -21.27
N LEU A 61 0.07 -25.91 -22.47
CA LEU A 61 1.51 -26.02 -22.78
C LEU A 61 2.25 -24.71 -22.53
N LEU A 62 1.69 -23.57 -22.96
CA LEU A 62 2.24 -22.25 -22.68
C LEU A 62 2.28 -21.95 -21.18
N THR A 63 1.26 -22.34 -20.41
CA THR A 63 1.25 -22.15 -18.95
C THR A 63 2.37 -22.93 -18.27
N ILE A 64 2.55 -24.20 -18.67
CA ILE A 64 3.64 -25.07 -18.18
C ILE A 64 5.01 -24.51 -18.58
N LEU A 65 5.14 -23.94 -19.78
CA LEU A 65 6.35 -23.27 -20.24
C LEU A 65 6.66 -22.04 -19.38
N PHE A 66 5.71 -21.14 -19.14
CA PHE A 66 5.94 -19.94 -18.31
C PHE A 66 6.20 -20.28 -16.84
N MET A 67 5.57 -21.33 -16.29
CA MET A 67 5.93 -21.86 -14.97
C MET A 67 7.37 -22.36 -14.94
N SER A 68 7.77 -23.18 -15.93
CA SER A 68 9.15 -23.70 -16.04
C SER A 68 10.17 -22.58 -16.19
N LEU A 69 9.89 -21.58 -17.02
CA LEU A 69 10.73 -20.38 -17.18
C LEU A 69 10.80 -19.54 -15.90
N SER A 70 9.71 -19.44 -15.13
CA SER A 70 9.69 -18.71 -13.86
C SER A 70 10.46 -19.45 -12.75
N VAL A 71 10.36 -20.79 -12.69
CA VAL A 71 11.19 -21.62 -11.80
C VAL A 71 12.66 -21.51 -12.18
N TYR A 72 12.99 -21.60 -13.47
CA TYR A 72 14.35 -21.39 -13.98
C TYR A 72 14.87 -19.98 -13.63
N PHE A 73 14.05 -18.94 -13.83
CA PHE A 73 14.39 -17.57 -13.43
C PHE A 73 14.72 -17.49 -11.94
N ILE A 74 13.84 -17.98 -11.04
CA ILE A 74 14.09 -18.01 -9.59
C ILE A 74 15.39 -18.77 -9.26
N HIS A 75 15.69 -19.85 -9.97
CA HIS A 75 16.92 -20.62 -9.76
C HIS A 75 18.18 -19.90 -10.26
N SER A 76 18.09 -19.15 -11.35
CA SER A 76 19.22 -18.47 -12.01
C SER A 76 19.52 -17.07 -11.50
N VAL A 77 18.61 -16.42 -10.76
CA VAL A 77 18.78 -15.05 -10.25
C VAL A 77 19.20 -14.99 -8.79
N PRO A 78 19.90 -13.93 -8.35
CA PRO A 78 20.17 -13.68 -6.93
C PRO A 78 18.89 -13.33 -6.14
N SER A 79 18.95 -13.50 -4.83
CA SER A 79 17.76 -13.54 -3.97
C SER A 79 16.93 -12.26 -3.87
N TYR A 80 17.52 -11.11 -4.13
CA TYR A 80 16.80 -9.84 -4.19
C TYR A 80 15.89 -9.72 -5.43
N LEU A 81 16.04 -10.59 -6.44
CA LEU A 81 15.15 -10.68 -7.60
C LEU A 81 14.05 -11.76 -7.46
N TYR A 82 14.07 -12.56 -6.38
CA TYR A 82 13.03 -13.57 -6.12
C TYR A 82 11.61 -12.99 -6.09
N PRO A 83 11.32 -11.77 -5.59
CA PRO A 83 9.96 -11.21 -5.67
C PRO A 83 9.42 -11.10 -7.10
N ILE A 84 10.27 -10.81 -8.09
CA ILE A 84 9.90 -10.79 -9.51
C ILE A 84 9.58 -12.21 -9.98
N GLY A 85 10.43 -13.18 -9.61
CA GLY A 85 10.22 -14.59 -9.91
C GLY A 85 8.94 -15.16 -9.28
N TRP A 86 8.66 -14.83 -8.02
CA TRP A 86 7.43 -15.22 -7.32
C TRP A 86 6.18 -14.62 -7.98
N MET A 87 6.25 -13.38 -8.48
CA MET A 87 5.15 -12.75 -9.22
C MET A 87 4.92 -13.43 -10.58
N LEU A 88 5.98 -13.74 -11.34
CA LEU A 88 5.88 -14.44 -12.63
C LEU A 88 5.37 -15.89 -12.45
N LEU A 89 5.92 -16.62 -11.48
CA LEU A 89 5.49 -17.97 -11.15
C LEU A 89 4.06 -17.97 -10.60
N GLY A 90 3.71 -17.05 -9.71
CA GLY A 90 2.37 -16.88 -9.16
C GLY A 90 1.31 -16.53 -10.20
N ALA A 91 1.63 -15.67 -11.17
CA ALA A 91 0.76 -15.37 -12.31
C ALA A 91 0.56 -16.62 -13.20
N SER A 92 1.63 -17.37 -13.48
CA SER A 92 1.55 -18.60 -14.27
C SER A 92 0.78 -19.73 -13.55
N VAL A 93 0.96 -19.85 -12.24
CA VAL A 93 0.19 -20.72 -11.33
C VAL A 93 -1.29 -20.32 -11.31
N THR A 94 -1.59 -19.02 -11.40
CA THR A 94 -2.97 -18.50 -11.58
C THR A 94 -3.55 -18.90 -12.94
N GLY A 95 -2.73 -18.95 -14.00
CA GLY A 95 -3.12 -19.52 -15.29
C GLY A 95 -3.55 -20.99 -15.20
N LEU A 96 -2.89 -21.82 -14.38
CA LEU A 96 -3.34 -23.21 -14.13
C LEU A 96 -4.70 -23.25 -13.41
N PHE A 97 -4.92 -22.37 -12.43
CA PHE A 97 -6.22 -22.26 -11.75
C PHE A 97 -7.35 -21.95 -12.75
N VAL A 98 -7.11 -21.00 -13.66
CA VAL A 98 -8.08 -20.64 -14.71
C VAL A 98 -8.38 -21.82 -15.64
N ILE A 99 -7.36 -22.57 -16.07
CA ILE A 99 -7.54 -23.78 -16.89
C ILE A 99 -8.33 -24.87 -16.14
N GLY A 100 -8.04 -25.07 -14.85
CA GLY A 100 -8.80 -26.01 -14.01
C GLY A 100 -10.25 -25.55 -13.79
N ASN A 101 -10.49 -24.24 -13.73
CA ASN A 101 -11.85 -23.68 -13.64
C ASN A 101 -12.65 -23.90 -14.94
N ASP A 102 -12.02 -23.71 -16.10
CA ASP A 102 -12.64 -24.08 -17.39
C ASP A 102 -12.93 -25.59 -17.48
N CYS A 103 -12.11 -26.44 -16.85
CA CYS A 103 -12.38 -27.86 -16.72
C CYS A 103 -13.55 -28.19 -15.78
N ILE A 104 -13.78 -27.38 -14.73
CA ILE A 104 -14.94 -27.48 -13.84
C ILE A 104 -16.23 -27.24 -14.65
N HIS A 105 -16.29 -26.13 -15.39
CA HIS A 105 -17.45 -25.72 -16.20
C HIS A 105 -17.57 -26.42 -17.56
N ARG A 106 -16.64 -27.31 -17.91
CA ARG A 106 -16.57 -28.02 -19.21
C ARG A 106 -16.40 -27.09 -20.43
N SER A 107 -15.78 -25.93 -20.24
CA SER A 107 -15.40 -25.02 -21.35
C SER A 107 -14.04 -25.36 -21.94
N PHE A 108 -13.14 -26.02 -21.19
CA PHE A 108 -11.80 -26.39 -21.68
C PHE A 108 -11.82 -27.41 -22.84
N SER A 109 -12.67 -28.44 -22.79
CA SER A 109 -12.77 -29.43 -23.88
C SER A 109 -14.20 -29.87 -24.13
N LYS A 110 -14.49 -30.38 -25.33
CA LYS A 110 -15.77 -31.05 -25.62
C LYS A 110 -15.92 -32.38 -24.86
N SER A 111 -14.81 -33.04 -24.49
CA SER A 111 -14.84 -34.33 -23.78
C SER A 111 -14.92 -34.16 -22.26
N PRO A 112 -15.98 -34.62 -21.57
CA PRO A 112 -16.10 -34.53 -20.11
C PRO A 112 -14.98 -35.30 -19.37
N ILE A 113 -14.43 -36.35 -20.00
CA ILE A 113 -13.33 -37.15 -19.47
C ILE A 113 -12.03 -36.33 -19.50
N VAL A 114 -11.72 -35.68 -20.62
CA VAL A 114 -10.53 -34.80 -20.75
C VAL A 114 -10.58 -33.68 -19.72
N ASN A 115 -11.71 -32.98 -19.60
CA ASN A 115 -11.90 -31.95 -18.56
C ASN A 115 -11.65 -32.53 -17.14
N SER A 116 -12.12 -33.75 -16.86
CA SER A 116 -11.97 -34.33 -15.51
C SER A 116 -10.53 -34.76 -15.21
N ILE A 117 -9.80 -35.29 -16.19
CA ILE A 117 -8.39 -35.68 -16.05
C ILE A 117 -7.50 -34.44 -15.95
N VAL A 118 -7.57 -33.55 -16.94
CA VAL A 118 -6.75 -32.32 -16.98
C VAL A 118 -7.04 -31.44 -15.77
N GLY A 119 -8.32 -31.20 -15.46
CA GLY A 119 -8.74 -30.40 -14.31
C GLY A 119 -8.26 -30.94 -12.97
N THR A 120 -8.20 -32.27 -12.81
CA THR A 120 -7.60 -32.89 -11.62
C THR A 120 -6.09 -32.63 -11.58
N ILE A 121 -5.37 -32.89 -12.67
CA ILE A 121 -3.90 -32.73 -12.72
C ILE A 121 -3.46 -31.29 -12.46
N VAL A 122 -4.07 -30.29 -13.13
CA VAL A 122 -3.64 -28.88 -13.01
C VAL A 122 -3.96 -28.25 -11.65
N MET A 123 -4.94 -28.79 -10.93
CA MET A 123 -5.36 -28.29 -9.62
C MET A 123 -4.53 -28.89 -8.45
N LEU A 124 -3.84 -30.02 -8.64
CA LEU A 124 -3.03 -30.65 -7.60
C LEU A 124 -1.88 -29.77 -7.08
N PRO A 125 -1.04 -29.12 -7.92
CA PRO A 125 0.03 -28.22 -7.45
C PRO A 125 -0.49 -27.02 -6.64
N LEU A 126 -1.74 -26.62 -6.90
CA LEU A 126 -2.43 -25.51 -6.24
C LEU A 126 -3.04 -25.92 -4.89
N LEU A 127 -3.04 -27.23 -4.60
CA LEU A 127 -3.81 -27.90 -3.54
C LEU A 127 -5.34 -27.72 -3.66
N TYR A 128 -5.90 -27.54 -4.87
CA TYR A 128 -7.35 -27.44 -5.05
C TYR A 128 -7.97 -28.83 -5.33
N PRO A 129 -8.90 -29.33 -4.50
CA PRO A 129 -9.56 -30.62 -4.73
C PRO A 129 -10.64 -30.50 -5.83
N PHE A 130 -10.23 -30.68 -7.09
CA PHE A 130 -11.04 -30.48 -8.31
C PHE A 130 -12.52 -30.91 -8.23
N GLN A 131 -12.84 -32.14 -7.79
CA GLN A 131 -14.26 -32.56 -7.73
C GLN A 131 -15.01 -31.86 -6.59
N SER A 132 -14.33 -31.57 -5.47
CA SER A 132 -14.91 -30.80 -4.37
C SER A 132 -15.23 -29.38 -4.82
N CYS A 133 -14.29 -28.70 -5.49
CA CYS A 133 -14.51 -27.39 -6.12
C CYS A 133 -15.72 -27.41 -7.08
N LYS A 134 -15.77 -28.40 -7.97
CA LYS A 134 -16.87 -28.59 -8.94
C LYS A 134 -18.24 -28.78 -8.28
N ILE A 135 -18.28 -29.46 -7.13
CA ILE A 135 -19.52 -29.67 -6.35
C ILE A 135 -19.90 -28.40 -5.58
N THR A 136 -18.93 -27.71 -4.99
CA THR A 136 -19.15 -26.43 -4.30
C THR A 136 -19.70 -25.37 -5.27
N GLU A 137 -19.13 -25.23 -6.47
CA GLU A 137 -19.66 -24.32 -7.51
C GLU A 137 -21.07 -24.72 -7.97
N LYS A 138 -21.31 -26.03 -8.21
CA LYS A 138 -22.65 -26.58 -8.56
C LYS A 138 -23.71 -26.31 -7.47
N ASN A 139 -23.32 -26.26 -6.20
CA ASN A 139 -24.24 -26.05 -5.09
C ASN A 139 -24.42 -24.55 -4.77
N ASN A 140 -23.41 -23.71 -5.03
CA ASN A 140 -23.45 -22.27 -4.80
C ASN A 140 -24.16 -21.48 -5.92
N SER A 141 -24.48 -22.09 -7.06
CA SER A 141 -25.23 -21.44 -8.15
C SER A 141 -26.70 -21.15 -7.80
N GLY A 142 -27.21 -21.63 -6.67
CA GLY A 142 -28.41 -21.11 -6.03
C GLY A 142 -28.03 -20.09 -4.94
N TYR A 143 -28.32 -18.81 -5.17
CA TYR A 143 -28.02 -17.70 -4.23
C TYR A 143 -28.75 -17.84 -2.89
N THR A 144 -28.21 -18.65 -1.99
CA THR A 144 -28.62 -18.71 -0.58
C THR A 144 -27.59 -17.97 0.27
N HIS A 145 -27.90 -16.73 0.63
CA HIS A 145 -27.15 -16.01 1.67
C HIS A 145 -27.19 -16.83 2.97
N ILE A 146 -26.03 -17.33 3.40
CA ILE A 146 -25.88 -17.99 4.71
C ILE A 146 -25.92 -16.90 5.80
N ASN A 147 -27.13 -16.41 6.10
CA ASN A 147 -27.44 -15.71 7.34
C ASN A 147 -27.56 -16.74 8.47
N GLY A 148 -26.45 -17.40 8.78
CA GLY A 148 -26.28 -18.26 9.94
C GLY A 148 -25.18 -17.69 10.83
N THR A 149 -25.39 -17.68 12.14
CA THR A 149 -24.35 -17.31 13.10
C THR A 149 -23.21 -18.33 13.03
N GLU A 150 -22.11 -17.99 12.35
CA GLU A 150 -20.97 -18.91 12.16
C GLU A 150 -20.42 -19.38 13.52
N LYS A 151 -20.61 -20.67 13.84
CA LYS A 151 -20.01 -21.34 15.00
C LYS A 151 -19.01 -22.39 14.51
N GLY A 152 -17.73 -22.23 14.87
CA GLY A 152 -16.70 -23.22 14.58
C GLY A 152 -15.28 -22.64 14.57
N PHE A 153 -14.31 -23.52 14.32
CA PHE A 153 -12.88 -23.20 14.26
C PHE A 153 -12.55 -22.10 13.25
N PHE A 154 -13.07 -22.19 12.01
CA PHE A 154 -12.86 -21.17 10.98
C PHE A 154 -13.51 -19.82 11.36
N ALA A 155 -14.66 -19.81 12.02
CA ALA A 155 -15.31 -18.59 12.50
C ALA A 155 -14.47 -17.86 13.56
N LEU A 156 -13.87 -18.61 14.50
CA LEU A 156 -12.93 -18.07 15.48
C LEU A 156 -11.71 -17.43 14.80
N ILE A 157 -11.12 -18.14 13.83
CA ILE A 157 -9.98 -17.66 13.04
C ILE A 157 -10.34 -16.39 12.25
N LYS A 158 -11.47 -16.37 11.53
CA LYS A 158 -11.96 -15.18 10.80
C LYS A 158 -12.11 -13.97 11.75
N LYS A 159 -12.59 -14.19 12.97
CA LYS A 159 -12.73 -13.13 14.00
C LYS A 159 -11.38 -12.62 14.51
N SER A 160 -10.36 -13.47 14.62
CA SER A 160 -9.00 -13.06 15.01
C SER A 160 -8.20 -12.42 13.87
N ILE A 161 -8.65 -12.56 12.62
CA ILE A 161 -7.96 -12.13 11.38
C ILE A 161 -8.67 -10.89 10.77
N SER A 162 -9.49 -10.17 11.57
CA SER A 162 -10.13 -8.92 11.15
C SER A 162 -9.15 -7.74 11.16
N GLY A 163 -8.68 -7.31 9.98
CA GLY A 163 -7.87 -6.11 9.85
C GLY A 163 -7.31 -5.88 8.44
N ARG A 164 -6.90 -4.64 8.15
CA ARG A 164 -6.52 -4.16 6.80
C ARG A 164 -5.46 -4.99 6.07
N TYR A 165 -4.56 -5.65 6.81
CA TYR A 165 -3.45 -6.42 6.27
C TYR A 165 -3.71 -7.92 6.12
N PHE A 166 -4.87 -8.42 6.56
CA PHE A 166 -5.10 -9.85 6.76
C PHE A 166 -6.02 -10.51 5.73
N TRP A 167 -6.49 -9.77 4.73
CA TRP A 167 -7.47 -10.25 3.77
C TRP A 167 -6.99 -11.39 2.85
N VAL A 168 -5.71 -11.45 2.47
CA VAL A 168 -5.16 -12.63 1.74
C VAL A 168 -5.24 -13.89 2.61
N ILE A 169 -5.04 -13.75 3.93
CA ILE A 169 -5.19 -14.87 4.87
C ILE A 169 -6.66 -15.26 5.02
N ARG A 170 -7.59 -14.30 4.95
CA ARG A 170 -9.04 -14.58 4.88
C ARG A 170 -9.41 -15.34 3.60
N SER A 171 -8.79 -15.03 2.45
CA SER A 171 -8.94 -15.81 1.21
C SER A 171 -8.54 -17.27 1.40
N ILE A 172 -7.38 -17.51 2.02
CA ILE A 172 -6.88 -18.85 2.34
C ILE A 172 -7.83 -19.60 3.30
N VAL A 173 -8.33 -18.93 4.34
CA VAL A 173 -9.29 -19.53 5.28
C VAL A 173 -10.60 -19.91 4.57
N ASN A 174 -11.13 -19.03 3.73
CA ASN A 174 -12.34 -19.30 2.94
C ASN A 174 -12.11 -20.46 1.96
N TRP A 175 -10.97 -20.52 1.28
CA TRP A 175 -10.59 -21.63 0.39
C TRP A 175 -10.57 -22.99 1.13
N ALA A 176 -9.93 -23.04 2.29
CA ALA A 176 -9.88 -24.25 3.10
C ALA A 176 -11.30 -24.69 3.52
N GLU A 177 -12.12 -23.76 3.98
CA GLU A 177 -13.50 -24.05 4.40
C GLU A 177 -14.40 -24.49 3.22
N SER A 178 -14.34 -23.81 2.07
CA SER A 178 -15.20 -24.05 0.91
C SER A 178 -14.88 -25.34 0.14
N TYR A 179 -13.62 -25.80 0.16
CA TYR A 179 -13.18 -26.90 -0.71
C TYR A 179 -12.65 -28.13 0.04
N PHE A 180 -12.19 -28.01 1.29
CA PHE A 180 -11.78 -29.16 2.12
C PHE A 180 -12.85 -29.62 3.10
N THR A 181 -14.03 -28.97 3.13
CA THR A 181 -15.17 -29.45 3.93
C THR A 181 -16.30 -29.96 3.05
N VAL A 182 -16.89 -31.09 3.43
CA VAL A 182 -18.06 -31.70 2.76
C VAL A 182 -19.32 -31.61 3.62
N LYS A 183 -19.39 -30.59 4.48
CA LYS A 183 -20.51 -30.38 5.42
C LYS A 183 -21.80 -30.01 4.69
N ASN A 184 -21.69 -29.21 3.62
CA ASN A 184 -22.82 -28.69 2.85
C ASN A 184 -23.15 -29.55 1.61
N VAL A 185 -22.64 -30.78 1.54
CA VAL A 185 -22.87 -31.71 0.42
C VAL A 185 -23.86 -32.79 0.84
N ASN A 186 -25.12 -32.62 0.43
CA ASN A 186 -26.22 -33.51 0.79
C ASN A 186 -26.21 -34.82 -0.03
N ASP A 187 -25.84 -34.77 -1.31
CA ASP A 187 -25.80 -35.97 -2.15
C ASP A 187 -24.64 -36.90 -1.77
N LYS A 188 -24.95 -38.19 -1.61
CA LYS A 188 -24.02 -39.22 -1.14
C LYS A 188 -22.94 -39.56 -2.17
N GLN A 189 -23.24 -39.45 -3.46
CA GLN A 189 -22.30 -39.78 -4.54
C GLN A 189 -21.30 -38.63 -4.76
N ASP A 190 -21.79 -37.39 -4.80
CA ASP A 190 -20.98 -36.18 -4.88
C ASP A 190 -20.12 -36.03 -3.62
N LYS A 191 -20.66 -36.29 -2.42
CA LYS A 191 -19.85 -36.34 -1.19
C LYS A 191 -18.69 -37.33 -1.27
N LYS A 192 -18.90 -38.53 -1.87
CA LYS A 192 -17.83 -39.50 -2.12
C LYS A 192 -16.79 -38.96 -3.12
N LYS A 193 -17.20 -38.32 -4.22
CA LYS A 193 -16.29 -37.70 -5.21
C LYS A 193 -15.45 -36.59 -4.59
N ALA A 194 -16.06 -35.72 -3.78
CA ALA A 194 -15.37 -34.65 -3.07
C ALA A 194 -14.31 -35.20 -2.10
N ILE A 195 -14.66 -36.20 -1.27
CA ILE A 195 -13.72 -36.87 -0.35
C ILE A 195 -12.55 -37.49 -1.12
N ILE A 196 -12.80 -38.22 -2.20
CA ILE A 196 -11.72 -38.80 -3.04
C ILE A 196 -10.79 -37.69 -3.57
N SER A 197 -11.35 -36.59 -4.04
CA SER A 197 -10.55 -35.46 -4.56
C SER A 197 -9.74 -34.74 -3.49
N ILE A 198 -10.25 -34.67 -2.25
CA ILE A 198 -9.50 -34.14 -1.09
C ILE A 198 -8.36 -35.09 -0.70
N ILE A 199 -8.61 -36.41 -0.68
CA ILE A 199 -7.57 -37.43 -0.43
C ILE A 199 -6.46 -37.35 -1.49
N LEU A 200 -6.81 -37.19 -2.77
CA LEU A 200 -5.81 -37.03 -3.84
C LEU A 200 -4.90 -35.81 -3.63
N VAL A 201 -5.45 -34.68 -3.17
CA VAL A 201 -4.65 -33.49 -2.80
C VAL A 201 -3.74 -33.77 -1.62
N TYR A 202 -4.20 -34.46 -0.57
CA TYR A 202 -3.34 -34.83 0.56
C TYR A 202 -2.24 -35.83 0.19
N VAL A 203 -2.55 -36.83 -0.64
CA VAL A 203 -1.55 -37.78 -1.17
C VAL A 203 -0.51 -37.04 -2.01
N PHE A 204 -0.93 -36.13 -2.90
CA PHE A 204 -0.02 -35.29 -3.65
C PHE A 204 0.86 -34.44 -2.72
N ALA A 205 0.29 -33.73 -1.74
CA ALA A 205 1.03 -32.91 -0.78
C ALA A 205 2.06 -33.73 0.02
N PHE A 206 1.67 -34.93 0.48
CA PHE A 206 2.53 -35.83 1.25
C PHE A 206 3.70 -36.41 0.45
N ILE A 207 3.61 -36.43 -0.89
CA ILE A 207 4.72 -36.81 -1.77
C ILE A 207 5.53 -35.56 -2.15
N PHE A 208 4.85 -34.49 -2.58
CA PHE A 208 5.42 -33.27 -3.13
C PHE A 208 6.27 -32.51 -2.10
N PHE A 209 5.74 -32.19 -0.92
CA PHE A 209 6.48 -31.39 0.05
C PHE A 209 7.75 -32.08 0.57
N PRO A 210 7.75 -33.37 0.95
CA PRO A 210 8.98 -34.07 1.30
C PRO A 210 9.98 -34.18 0.15
N THR A 211 9.50 -34.30 -1.09
CA THR A 211 10.37 -34.34 -2.29
C THR A 211 11.06 -32.99 -2.52
N VAL A 212 10.30 -31.89 -2.49
CA VAL A 212 10.85 -30.53 -2.60
C VAL A 212 11.77 -30.20 -1.42
N PHE A 213 11.40 -30.59 -0.20
CA PHE A 213 12.24 -30.41 0.98
C PHE A 213 13.56 -31.18 0.89
N LYS A 214 13.53 -32.43 0.41
CA LYS A 214 14.74 -33.25 0.23
C LYS A 214 15.66 -32.70 -0.86
N GLY A 215 15.11 -32.13 -1.94
CA GLY A 215 15.90 -31.55 -3.03
C GLY A 215 16.42 -30.13 -2.77
N PHE A 216 15.62 -29.28 -2.11
CA PHE A 216 15.83 -27.82 -2.05
C PHE A 216 15.65 -27.22 -0.64
N GLY A 217 15.47 -28.05 0.39
CA GLY A 217 15.23 -27.62 1.77
C GLY A 217 13.94 -26.83 1.96
N MET A 218 13.83 -26.15 3.11
CA MET A 218 12.72 -25.23 3.39
C MET A 218 12.67 -24.06 2.39
N TYR A 219 13.84 -23.66 1.88
CA TYR A 219 13.98 -22.65 0.84
C TYR A 219 13.21 -23.01 -0.43
N GLY A 220 13.23 -24.28 -0.86
CA GLY A 220 12.47 -24.73 -2.03
C GLY A 220 10.95 -24.63 -1.84
N ILE A 221 10.44 -25.01 -0.66
CA ILE A 221 9.02 -24.88 -0.33
C ILE A 221 8.60 -23.41 -0.38
N LEU A 222 9.41 -22.50 0.19
CA LEU A 222 9.13 -21.06 0.19
C LEU A 222 9.04 -20.49 -1.22
N ASN A 223 10.04 -20.76 -2.08
CA ASN A 223 10.21 -20.05 -3.34
C ASN A 223 9.46 -20.67 -4.52
N TYR A 224 9.37 -22.00 -4.58
CA TYR A 224 8.73 -22.70 -5.70
C TYR A 224 7.27 -23.07 -5.43
N TRP A 225 6.79 -22.92 -4.19
CA TRP A 225 5.39 -23.19 -3.84
C TRP A 225 4.74 -22.06 -3.05
N PHE A 226 5.18 -21.77 -1.82
CA PHE A 226 4.44 -20.91 -0.89
C PHE A 226 4.29 -19.47 -1.37
N ALA A 227 5.36 -18.79 -1.76
CA ALA A 227 5.28 -17.40 -2.23
C ALA A 227 4.47 -17.26 -3.55
N PRO A 228 4.66 -18.10 -4.59
CA PRO A 228 3.77 -18.14 -5.75
C PRO A 228 2.31 -18.42 -5.41
N TRP A 229 2.05 -19.30 -4.45
CA TRP A 229 0.70 -19.65 -3.98
C TRP A 229 0.04 -18.53 -3.18
N LEU A 230 0.81 -17.72 -2.45
CA LEU A 230 0.31 -16.46 -1.87
C LEU A 230 -0.08 -15.44 -2.95
N VAL A 231 0.69 -15.34 -4.05
CA VAL A 231 0.35 -14.50 -5.20
C VAL A 231 -0.94 -14.98 -5.89
N LEU A 232 -1.12 -16.30 -6.06
CA LEU A 232 -2.38 -16.90 -6.52
C LEU A 232 -3.57 -16.46 -5.64
N HIS A 233 -3.44 -16.60 -4.31
CA HIS A 233 -4.51 -16.20 -3.39
C HIS A 233 -4.79 -14.70 -3.45
N PHE A 234 -3.76 -13.86 -3.54
CA PHE A 234 -3.89 -12.40 -3.72
C PHE A 234 -4.66 -12.05 -5.01
N LEU A 235 -4.34 -12.69 -6.14
CA LEU A 235 -4.99 -12.42 -7.43
C LEU A 235 -6.45 -12.88 -7.44
N ILE A 236 -6.71 -14.12 -6.98
CA ILE A 236 -8.08 -14.65 -6.86
C ILE A 236 -8.90 -13.83 -5.88
N SER A 237 -8.35 -13.41 -4.74
CA SER A 237 -9.14 -12.59 -3.81
C SER A 237 -9.36 -11.19 -4.36
N SER A 238 -8.39 -10.59 -5.05
CA SER A 238 -8.53 -9.25 -5.66
C SER A 238 -9.72 -9.20 -6.61
N THR A 239 -9.85 -10.20 -7.49
CA THR A 239 -10.99 -10.31 -8.40
C THR A 239 -12.32 -10.56 -7.68
N ASN A 240 -12.30 -11.21 -6.51
CA ASN A 240 -13.48 -11.42 -5.67
C ASN A 240 -13.85 -10.24 -4.75
N LEU A 241 -13.00 -9.22 -4.60
CA LEU A 241 -13.38 -7.97 -3.92
C LEU A 241 -14.17 -7.01 -4.81
N ILE A 242 -14.08 -7.18 -6.14
CA ILE A 242 -14.89 -6.44 -7.11
C ILE A 242 -16.33 -6.95 -7.00
N PRO A 243 -17.33 -6.09 -6.73
CA PRO A 243 -18.72 -6.53 -6.70
C PRO A 243 -19.15 -7.19 -8.01
N ARG A 244 -19.92 -8.26 -7.87
CA ARG A 244 -20.38 -9.09 -8.99
C ARG A 244 -21.71 -8.60 -9.54
N ILE A 245 -21.89 -8.85 -10.83
CA ILE A 245 -23.06 -8.46 -11.61
C ILE A 245 -24.25 -9.36 -11.24
N PRO A 246 -25.43 -8.80 -10.92
CA PRO A 246 -26.70 -9.47 -11.11
C PRO A 246 -27.14 -9.22 -12.54
N PHE A 247 -27.18 -10.27 -13.36
CA PHE A 247 -28.20 -10.30 -14.39
C PHE A 247 -29.47 -10.77 -13.68
N PHE A 248 -30.59 -10.04 -13.86
CA PHE A 248 -31.71 -10.06 -12.92
C PHE A 248 -32.33 -11.45 -12.73
N GLU A 249 -32.23 -11.99 -11.52
CA GLU A 249 -33.33 -12.75 -10.90
C GLU A 249 -33.75 -12.05 -9.60
N GLN A 250 -34.99 -11.55 -9.64
CA GLN A 250 -35.85 -11.03 -8.58
C GLN A 250 -35.37 -10.00 -7.55
N GLU A 251 -36.22 -8.98 -7.45
CA GLU A 251 -36.29 -7.94 -6.43
C GLU A 251 -36.16 -8.46 -4.99
N LYS A 252 -35.05 -8.12 -4.32
CA LYS A 252 -35.04 -7.78 -2.89
C LYS A 252 -33.78 -7.00 -2.52
N LEU A 253 -34.01 -5.86 -1.83
CA LEU A 253 -33.06 -4.79 -1.51
C LEU A 253 -32.58 -3.97 -2.73
N GLY A 254 -33.04 -2.71 -2.79
CA GLY A 254 -32.64 -1.72 -3.80
C GLY A 254 -31.17 -1.33 -3.69
N LYS A 255 -30.30 -2.13 -4.32
CA LYS A 255 -28.87 -1.87 -4.44
C LYS A 255 -28.45 -2.03 -5.89
N THR A 256 -28.19 -0.89 -6.54
CA THR A 256 -27.56 -0.79 -7.85
C THR A 256 -26.25 -1.59 -7.85
N ARG A 257 -25.98 -2.34 -8.92
CA ARG A 257 -24.73 -3.10 -9.06
C ARG A 257 -24.13 -2.79 -10.43
N TYR A 258 -22.86 -2.40 -10.48
CA TYR A 258 -22.18 -2.06 -11.74
C TYR A 258 -21.40 -3.22 -12.36
N LEU A 259 -21.23 -3.11 -13.68
CA LEU A 259 -20.32 -3.90 -14.48
C LEU A 259 -18.91 -3.33 -14.30
N VAL A 260 -17.99 -4.04 -13.63
CA VAL A 260 -16.63 -3.53 -13.40
C VAL A 260 -15.54 -4.45 -13.88
N HIS A 261 -14.53 -3.83 -14.49
CA HIS A 261 -13.36 -4.47 -15.06
C HIS A 261 -12.09 -3.75 -14.59
N ILE A 262 -11.10 -4.55 -14.16
CA ILE A 262 -9.74 -4.07 -13.88
C ILE A 262 -8.87 -4.45 -15.08
N ALA A 263 -8.22 -3.47 -15.70
CA ALA A 263 -7.21 -3.68 -16.71
C ALA A 263 -5.82 -3.87 -16.06
N PHE A 264 -5.11 -4.93 -16.44
CA PHE A 264 -3.70 -5.14 -16.07
C PHE A 264 -2.79 -4.92 -17.30
N PRO A 265 -1.46 -4.83 -17.15
CA PRO A 265 -0.56 -4.86 -18.29
C PRO A 265 -0.78 -6.13 -19.13
N LYS A 266 -0.91 -5.99 -20.46
CA LYS A 266 -1.29 -7.11 -21.36
C LYS A 266 -0.44 -8.38 -21.22
N TRP A 267 0.85 -8.24 -20.93
CA TRP A 267 1.75 -9.38 -20.69
C TRP A 267 1.37 -10.17 -19.43
N PHE A 268 0.84 -9.48 -18.41
CA PHE A 268 0.39 -10.08 -17.15
C PHE A 268 -1.00 -10.72 -17.31
N GLU A 269 -1.92 -10.02 -18.01
CA GLU A 269 -3.24 -10.57 -18.39
C GLU A 269 -3.11 -11.93 -19.10
N PHE A 270 -2.15 -12.01 -20.03
CA PHE A 270 -1.84 -13.24 -20.76
C PHE A 270 -1.32 -14.38 -19.85
N LEU A 271 -0.49 -14.10 -18.84
CA LEU A 271 -0.02 -15.10 -17.87
C LEU A 271 -1.17 -15.61 -16.97
N ILE A 272 -2.02 -14.70 -16.48
CA ILE A 272 -3.19 -15.04 -15.65
C ILE A 272 -4.40 -15.51 -16.47
N LYS A 273 -4.25 -15.73 -17.79
CA LYS A 273 -5.29 -16.22 -18.71
C LYS A 273 -6.56 -15.37 -18.70
N ASP A 274 -6.39 -14.06 -18.74
CA ASP A 274 -7.47 -13.07 -18.75
C ASP A 274 -8.44 -13.22 -17.55
N LEU A 275 -7.94 -13.67 -16.38
CA LEU A 275 -8.72 -13.80 -15.13
C LEU A 275 -9.44 -12.50 -14.73
N ASN A 276 -8.86 -11.35 -15.07
CA ASN A 276 -9.41 -10.02 -14.83
C ASN A 276 -10.60 -9.66 -15.76
N ILE A 277 -10.79 -10.41 -16.85
CA ILE A 277 -11.93 -10.32 -17.76
C ILE A 277 -13.08 -11.19 -17.21
N MET A 278 -13.61 -10.80 -16.05
CA MET A 278 -14.64 -11.57 -15.33
C MET A 278 -16.03 -11.46 -15.95
N ILE A 279 -16.35 -10.35 -16.63
CA ILE A 279 -17.70 -10.05 -17.11
C ILE A 279 -18.26 -11.17 -18.01
N PRO A 280 -17.55 -11.66 -19.04
CA PRO A 280 -18.03 -12.77 -19.86
C PRO A 280 -18.19 -14.08 -19.09
N ARG A 281 -17.32 -14.38 -18.11
CA ARG A 281 -17.47 -15.57 -17.24
C ARG A 281 -18.72 -15.52 -16.37
N HIS A 282 -19.18 -14.33 -16.00
CA HIS A 282 -20.42 -14.12 -15.25
C HIS A 282 -21.67 -14.09 -16.13
N ILE A 283 -21.53 -13.74 -17.41
CA ILE A 283 -22.60 -13.87 -18.41
C ILE A 283 -22.81 -15.35 -18.73
N ASP A 284 -21.75 -16.06 -19.11
CA ASP A 284 -21.83 -17.49 -19.39
C ASP A 284 -20.49 -18.20 -19.06
N ILE A 285 -20.56 -19.13 -18.10
CA ILE A 285 -19.43 -19.97 -17.65
C ILE A 285 -18.90 -20.94 -18.71
N SER A 286 -19.62 -21.13 -19.82
CA SER A 286 -19.22 -22.00 -20.93
C SER A 286 -18.22 -21.35 -21.89
N ILE A 287 -18.04 -20.02 -21.83
CA ILE A 287 -17.02 -19.29 -22.59
C ILE A 287 -15.62 -19.70 -22.10
N PRO A 288 -14.76 -20.28 -22.96
CA PRO A 288 -13.40 -20.67 -22.58
C PRO A 288 -12.48 -19.44 -22.42
N HIS A 289 -11.47 -19.55 -21.55
CA HIS A 289 -10.56 -18.45 -21.20
C HIS A 289 -9.95 -17.73 -22.40
N TYR A 290 -9.55 -18.47 -23.44
CA TYR A 290 -8.93 -17.92 -24.64
C TYR A 290 -9.88 -17.13 -25.56
N ASN A 291 -11.19 -17.14 -25.30
CA ASN A 291 -12.18 -16.34 -26.00
C ASN A 291 -12.73 -15.18 -25.14
N LEU A 292 -12.35 -15.07 -23.85
CA LEU A 292 -12.90 -14.06 -22.93
C LEU A 292 -12.68 -12.63 -23.41
N ARG A 293 -11.50 -12.34 -23.95
CA ARG A 293 -11.19 -11.00 -24.48
C ARG A 293 -12.10 -10.63 -25.64
N SER A 294 -12.29 -11.53 -26.61
CA SER A 294 -13.21 -11.31 -27.74
C SER A 294 -14.67 -11.18 -27.28
N ALA A 295 -15.09 -11.95 -26.28
CA ALA A 295 -16.41 -11.80 -25.67
C ALA A 295 -16.56 -10.44 -24.97
N TYR A 296 -15.54 -10.00 -24.24
CA TYR A 296 -15.51 -8.69 -23.57
C TYR A 296 -15.47 -7.53 -24.55
N ASP A 297 -14.68 -7.61 -25.62
CA ASP A 297 -14.61 -6.58 -26.65
C ASP A 297 -15.95 -6.44 -27.39
N SER A 298 -16.64 -7.55 -27.68
CA SER A 298 -18.01 -7.50 -28.22
C SER A 298 -19.02 -6.96 -27.21
N PHE A 299 -18.93 -7.37 -25.95
CA PHE A 299 -19.79 -6.84 -24.88
C PHE A 299 -19.58 -5.32 -24.71
N LYS A 300 -18.33 -4.86 -24.69
CA LYS A 300 -17.95 -3.45 -24.61
C LYS A 300 -18.40 -2.64 -25.83
N LYS A 301 -18.45 -3.24 -27.03
CA LYS A 301 -18.99 -2.61 -28.24
C LYS A 301 -20.48 -2.27 -28.11
N HIS A 302 -21.26 -3.10 -27.42
CA HIS A 302 -22.71 -2.92 -27.26
C HIS A 302 -23.10 -2.22 -25.94
N TRP A 303 -22.34 -2.44 -24.86
CA TRP A 303 -22.65 -1.99 -23.49
C TRP A 303 -21.52 -1.24 -22.78
N GLY A 304 -20.46 -0.79 -23.47
CA GLY A 304 -19.31 -0.09 -22.89
C GLY A 304 -19.61 1.26 -22.22
N ASP A 305 -20.84 1.77 -22.33
CA ASP A 305 -21.33 2.90 -21.54
C ASP A 305 -21.84 2.52 -20.15
N TYR A 306 -22.10 1.23 -19.90
CA TYR A 306 -22.56 0.68 -18.61
C TYR A 306 -21.41 0.03 -17.81
N ILE A 307 -20.19 -0.04 -18.39
CA ILE A 307 -18.99 -0.61 -17.77
C ILE A 307 -18.15 0.50 -17.13
N TYR A 308 -17.72 0.28 -15.89
CA TYR A 308 -16.68 1.08 -15.25
C TYR A 308 -15.35 0.31 -15.31
N GLU A 309 -14.39 0.88 -16.04
CA GLU A 309 -13.04 0.35 -16.20
C GLU A 309 -12.07 1.12 -15.31
N CYS A 310 -11.17 0.41 -14.65
CA CYS A 310 -10.06 1.00 -13.88
C CYS A 310 -8.76 0.26 -14.19
N GLY A 311 -7.63 0.97 -14.10
CA GLY A 311 -6.31 0.34 -14.18
C GLY A 311 -5.93 -0.28 -12.84
N PHE A 312 -5.11 -1.34 -12.85
CA PHE A 312 -4.48 -1.83 -11.64
C PHE A 312 -3.32 -0.92 -11.22
N ASP A 313 -3.64 0.11 -10.44
CA ASP A 313 -2.70 1.13 -9.95
C ASP A 313 -2.59 1.14 -8.41
N TYR A 314 -1.69 1.99 -7.88
CA TYR A 314 -1.46 2.12 -6.44
C TYR A 314 -2.66 2.69 -5.67
N GLU A 315 -3.54 3.46 -6.32
CA GLU A 315 -4.74 4.02 -5.70
C GLU A 315 -5.75 2.90 -5.47
N LEU A 316 -6.01 2.07 -6.49
CA LEU A 316 -6.85 0.88 -6.37
C LEU A 316 -6.30 -0.13 -5.35
N ILE A 317 -4.99 -0.36 -5.30
CA ILE A 317 -4.37 -1.21 -4.27
C ILE A 317 -4.60 -0.64 -2.87
N GLY A 318 -4.46 0.69 -2.69
CA GLY A 318 -4.78 1.36 -1.42
C GLY A 318 -6.24 1.17 -1.01
N GLU A 319 -7.17 1.40 -1.94
CA GLU A 319 -8.61 1.21 -1.71
C GLU A 319 -8.96 -0.24 -1.31
N LEU A 320 -8.36 -1.25 -1.96
CA LEU A 320 -8.58 -2.67 -1.64
C LEU A 320 -8.04 -3.05 -0.26
N LEU A 321 -6.92 -2.46 0.17
CA LEU A 321 -6.32 -2.71 1.49
C LEU A 321 -7.15 -2.08 2.62
N ASP A 322 -7.56 -0.82 2.48
CA ASP A 322 -8.27 -0.08 3.52
C ASP A 322 -9.70 -0.59 3.77
N ARG A 323 -10.38 -1.16 2.77
CA ARG A 323 -11.80 -1.55 2.84
C ARG A 323 -12.09 -2.97 3.36
N SER A 324 -11.07 -3.76 3.69
CA SER A 324 -11.23 -5.20 3.98
C SER A 324 -12.01 -5.60 5.25
N GLN A 325 -12.60 -4.64 5.99
CA GLN A 325 -13.29 -4.88 7.27
C GLN A 325 -14.80 -5.13 7.19
N SER A 326 -15.50 -4.75 6.10
CA SER A 326 -16.95 -4.96 6.01
C SER A 326 -17.42 -5.32 4.60
N PHE A 327 -17.99 -6.51 4.44
CA PHE A 327 -18.81 -6.86 3.26
C PHE A 327 -20.20 -6.21 3.38
N SER A 328 -20.25 -4.88 3.42
CA SER A 328 -21.48 -4.15 3.11
C SER A 328 -21.60 -4.01 1.59
N ASN A 329 -22.79 -4.25 1.05
CA ASN A 329 -23.06 -4.19 -0.39
C ASN A 329 -23.09 -2.73 -0.88
N GLU A 330 -21.99 -1.98 -0.82
CA GLU A 330 -21.93 -0.53 -1.09
C GLU A 330 -20.75 -0.11 -1.97
N ILE A 331 -19.95 -1.07 -2.44
CA ILE A 331 -18.74 -0.78 -3.24
C ILE A 331 -19.10 -0.32 -4.68
N PHE A 332 -20.36 -0.47 -5.10
CA PHE A 332 -20.93 0.10 -6.34
C PHE A 332 -22.20 0.93 -6.09
N SER A 333 -22.09 1.91 -5.18
CA SER A 333 -22.71 3.23 -5.43
C SER A 333 -21.92 3.92 -6.54
N PRO A 334 -22.52 4.75 -7.42
CA PRO A 334 -21.67 5.52 -8.32
C PRO A 334 -20.86 6.44 -7.41
N PHE A 335 -19.55 6.52 -7.66
CA PHE A 335 -18.75 7.59 -7.05
C PHE A 335 -19.14 8.87 -7.76
N ASP A 336 -20.28 9.40 -7.39
CA ASP A 336 -20.66 10.76 -7.69
C ASP A 336 -19.67 11.67 -6.93
N TYR A 337 -18.93 12.53 -7.65
CA TYR A 337 -18.24 13.66 -6.99
C TYR A 337 -16.99 14.27 -7.70
N GLY A 338 -17.14 15.18 -8.67
CA GLY A 338 -16.22 16.27 -9.12
C GLY A 338 -15.21 15.97 -10.26
N PRO A 339 -14.87 16.90 -11.19
CA PRO A 339 -15.37 18.27 -11.50
C PRO A 339 -16.05 18.36 -12.91
N ALA A 340 -16.31 19.46 -13.64
CA ALA A 340 -15.99 20.91 -13.60
C ALA A 340 -17.20 21.68 -14.27
N GLU A 341 -17.22 22.99 -14.61
CA GLU A 341 -16.24 24.08 -14.81
C GLU A 341 -16.78 25.40 -14.20
N PHE A 342 -15.91 26.33 -13.76
CA PHE A 342 -15.91 27.73 -14.26
C PHE A 342 -14.69 28.55 -13.75
N LYS A 343 -14.18 29.39 -14.66
CA LYS A 343 -13.21 30.51 -14.56
C LYS A 343 -12.48 30.79 -13.23
N PHE A 344 -11.14 30.69 -13.30
CA PHE A 344 -10.19 31.28 -12.35
C PHE A 344 -10.52 32.75 -11.99
N HIS A 345 -10.81 33.00 -10.72
CA HIS A 345 -10.43 34.27 -10.10
C HIS A 345 -8.97 34.15 -9.63
N LYS A 346 -8.16 35.18 -9.93
CA LYS A 346 -6.77 35.26 -9.51
C LYS A 346 -6.70 35.47 -7.99
N PHE A 347 -6.60 34.39 -7.22
CA PHE A 347 -5.85 34.49 -5.97
C PHE A 347 -4.37 34.72 -6.32
N GLN A 348 -3.75 35.68 -5.65
CA GLN A 348 -2.33 35.94 -5.82
C GLN A 348 -1.56 34.68 -5.40
N LYS A 349 -0.82 34.09 -6.35
CA LYS A 349 0.26 33.18 -6.00
C LYS A 349 1.20 33.92 -5.05
N GLU A 350 1.29 33.48 -3.80
CA GLU A 350 2.60 33.47 -3.14
C GLU A 350 3.58 32.82 -4.12
N PRO A 351 4.80 33.36 -4.27
CA PRO A 351 5.66 33.01 -5.39
C PRO A 351 5.96 31.51 -5.40
N GLU A 352 5.21 30.82 -6.26
CA GLU A 352 5.40 29.44 -6.64
C GLU A 352 6.88 29.29 -6.99
N GLN A 353 7.63 28.58 -6.14
CA GLN A 353 9.01 28.26 -6.47
C GLN A 353 8.96 27.48 -7.77
N THR A 354 9.43 28.13 -8.84
CA THR A 354 9.53 27.53 -10.16
C THR A 354 10.16 26.16 -10.00
N PRO A 355 9.63 25.11 -10.67
CA PRO A 355 10.31 23.83 -10.72
C PRO A 355 11.74 24.12 -11.16
N LYS A 356 12.71 23.93 -10.25
CA LYS A 356 14.12 24.14 -10.57
C LYS A 356 14.39 23.30 -11.79
N GLU A 357 14.86 23.94 -12.86
CA GLU A 357 15.13 23.29 -14.13
C GLU A 357 15.82 21.96 -13.84
N ALA A 358 15.18 20.86 -14.26
CA ALA A 358 15.78 19.55 -14.13
C ALA A 358 16.99 19.54 -15.06
N THR A 359 18.13 19.98 -14.54
CA THR A 359 19.35 20.22 -15.32
C THR A 359 19.65 18.94 -16.07
N GLN A 360 19.47 18.96 -17.39
CA GLN A 360 19.81 17.85 -18.26
C GLN A 360 21.29 17.56 -18.02
N ARG A 361 21.57 16.48 -17.29
CA ARG A 361 22.94 16.00 -17.11
C ARG A 361 23.47 15.67 -18.49
N LYS A 362 24.41 16.50 -18.99
CA LYS A 362 25.16 16.21 -20.21
C LYS A 362 25.64 14.76 -20.13
N SER A 363 25.38 13.96 -21.17
CA SER A 363 25.84 12.59 -21.21
C SER A 363 27.36 12.58 -21.11
N ARG A 364 27.89 11.91 -20.08
CA ARG A 364 29.33 11.71 -19.95
C ARG A 364 29.80 10.78 -21.05
N THR A 365 30.95 11.06 -21.63
CA THR A 365 31.71 10.08 -22.39
C THR A 365 32.11 8.90 -21.48
N PHE A 366 32.42 7.74 -22.06
CA PHE A 366 32.90 6.59 -21.29
C PHE A 366 34.14 6.92 -20.44
N GLN A 367 35.04 7.75 -20.96
CA GLN A 367 36.27 8.15 -20.25
C GLN A 367 35.95 9.04 -19.03
N GLU A 368 35.08 10.05 -19.19
CA GLU A 368 34.61 10.88 -18.06
C GLU A 368 33.84 10.06 -17.02
N PHE A 369 33.06 9.06 -17.46
CA PHE A 369 32.38 8.13 -16.55
C PHE A 369 33.40 7.39 -15.68
N PHE A 370 34.38 6.70 -16.27
CA PHE A 370 35.42 5.97 -15.51
C PHE A 370 36.27 6.90 -14.63
N GLN A 371 36.60 8.12 -15.08
CA GLN A 371 37.31 9.10 -14.26
C GLN A 371 36.50 9.56 -13.05
N SER A 372 35.18 9.64 -13.18
CA SER A 372 34.26 10.02 -12.10
C SER A 372 34.06 8.94 -11.03
N LEU A 373 34.51 7.71 -11.26
CA LEU A 373 34.38 6.60 -10.31
C LEU A 373 35.35 6.71 -9.13
N ASN A 374 34.87 6.31 -7.96
CA ASN A 374 35.62 6.21 -6.71
C ASN A 374 36.03 4.74 -6.48
N TRP A 375 37.12 4.33 -7.13
CA TRP A 375 37.57 2.93 -7.17
C TRP A 375 37.77 2.27 -5.79
N LEU A 376 38.18 3.04 -4.77
CA LEU A 376 38.29 2.53 -3.40
C LEU A 376 36.91 2.11 -2.86
N HIS A 377 35.90 2.98 -2.98
CA HIS A 377 34.55 2.68 -2.52
C HIS A 377 33.89 1.59 -3.37
N ILE A 378 34.16 1.53 -4.67
CA ILE A 378 33.71 0.43 -5.53
C ILE A 378 34.30 -0.92 -5.08
N PHE A 379 35.59 -0.97 -4.76
CA PHE A 379 36.21 -2.18 -4.21
C PHE A 379 35.61 -2.58 -2.85
N LEU A 380 35.38 -1.62 -1.95
CA LEU A 380 34.77 -1.89 -0.65
C LEU A 380 33.30 -2.32 -0.75
N LEU A 381 32.52 -1.73 -1.67
CA LEU A 381 31.07 -1.94 -1.79
C LEU A 381 30.67 -3.07 -2.75
N ILE A 382 31.57 -3.52 -3.63
CA ILE A 382 31.32 -4.61 -4.59
C ILE A 382 32.30 -5.77 -4.36
N GLY A 383 33.60 -5.48 -4.15
CA GLY A 383 34.62 -6.49 -3.92
C GLY A 383 34.45 -7.27 -2.61
N ILE A 384 34.19 -6.58 -1.49
CA ILE A 384 33.96 -7.26 -0.18
C ILE A 384 32.75 -8.20 -0.24
N PRO A 385 31.56 -7.81 -0.76
CA PRO A 385 30.47 -8.76 -0.99
C PRO A 385 30.85 -9.96 -1.84
N ILE A 386 31.55 -9.76 -2.96
CA ILE A 386 31.98 -10.87 -3.83
C ILE A 386 32.90 -11.84 -3.07
N VAL A 387 33.92 -11.33 -2.36
CA VAL A 387 34.84 -12.17 -1.58
C VAL A 387 34.11 -12.87 -0.43
N GLY A 388 33.17 -12.21 0.25
CA GLY A 388 32.35 -12.81 1.30
C GLY A 388 31.43 -13.91 0.79
N ILE A 389 30.78 -13.71 -0.35
CA ILE A 389 29.90 -14.70 -0.99
C ILE A 389 30.71 -15.92 -1.46
N ILE A 390 31.82 -15.70 -2.18
CA ILE A 390 32.72 -16.77 -2.63
C ILE A 390 33.26 -17.54 -1.41
N GLY A 391 33.72 -16.85 -0.37
CA GLY A 391 34.20 -17.48 0.86
C GLY A 391 33.13 -18.36 1.54
N ALA A 392 31.88 -17.91 1.57
CA ALA A 392 30.75 -18.67 2.13
C ALA A 392 30.35 -19.90 1.29
N MET A 393 30.82 -20.04 0.05
CA MET A 393 30.67 -21.27 -0.73
C MET A 393 31.65 -22.38 -0.28
N PHE A 394 32.77 -22.02 0.32
CA PHE A 394 33.84 -22.96 0.73
C PHE A 394 33.95 -23.14 2.25
N VAL A 395 33.51 -22.16 3.04
CA VAL A 395 33.59 -22.16 4.50
C VAL A 395 32.19 -22.41 5.08
N PRO A 396 31.92 -23.53 5.77
CA PRO A 396 30.60 -23.80 6.32
C PRO A 396 30.27 -22.90 7.52
N LEU A 397 29.03 -22.43 7.59
CA LEU A 397 28.55 -21.61 8.70
C LEU A 397 28.31 -22.43 9.97
N THR A 398 29.12 -22.22 11.01
CA THR A 398 28.88 -22.81 12.33
C THR A 398 27.85 -22.01 13.13
N LYS A 399 27.07 -22.68 13.99
CA LYS A 399 26.08 -22.04 14.88
C LYS A 399 26.67 -20.94 15.79
N PRO A 400 27.82 -21.13 16.49
CA PRO A 400 28.40 -20.05 17.30
C PRO A 400 28.87 -18.86 16.45
N THR A 401 29.45 -19.10 15.27
CA THR A 401 29.84 -18.03 14.32
C THR A 401 28.63 -17.26 13.79
N LEU A 402 27.49 -17.91 13.52
CA LEU A 402 26.24 -17.22 13.18
C LEU A 402 25.76 -16.30 14.32
N ILE A 403 25.77 -16.79 15.56
CA ILE A 403 25.38 -16.01 16.73
C ILE A 403 26.33 -14.81 16.92
N LEU A 404 27.64 -15.02 16.78
CA LEU A 404 28.64 -13.95 16.79
C LEU A 404 28.34 -12.92 15.69
N SER A 405 28.08 -13.35 14.46
CA SER A 405 27.77 -12.46 13.33
C SER A 405 26.54 -11.58 13.60
N ILE A 406 25.47 -12.16 14.18
CA ILE A 406 24.24 -11.43 14.52
C ILE A 406 24.47 -10.44 15.67
N ILE A 407 25.18 -10.84 16.74
CA ILE A 407 25.51 -9.94 17.86
C ILE A 407 26.40 -8.80 17.36
N TYR A 408 27.43 -9.12 16.57
CA TYR A 408 28.40 -8.15 16.07
C TYR A 408 27.81 -7.21 15.01
N PHE A 409 26.82 -7.67 14.23
CA PHE A 409 25.97 -6.79 13.40
C PHE A 409 25.29 -5.71 14.25
N HIS A 410 24.60 -6.10 15.33
CA HIS A 410 23.89 -5.15 16.19
C HIS A 410 24.85 -4.22 16.95
N LEU A 411 25.98 -4.71 17.45
CA LEU A 411 27.00 -3.87 18.11
C LEU A 411 27.63 -2.87 17.12
N SER A 412 27.96 -3.31 15.91
CA SER A 412 28.49 -2.46 14.83
C SER A 412 27.49 -1.38 14.40
N GLY A 413 26.21 -1.75 14.25
CA GLY A 413 25.12 -0.81 13.99
C GLY A 413 24.94 0.20 15.12
N MET A 414 24.91 -0.26 16.38
CA MET A 414 24.81 0.62 17.56
C MET A 414 26.01 1.55 17.72
N GLY A 415 27.19 1.18 17.23
CA GLY A 415 28.35 2.08 17.15
C GLY A 415 28.12 3.29 16.23
N ILE A 416 27.37 3.10 15.13
CA ILE A 416 26.93 4.19 14.26
C ILE A 416 25.79 4.97 14.92
N THR A 417 24.69 4.31 15.31
CA THR A 417 23.46 4.97 15.78
C THR A 417 23.62 5.63 17.15
N GLY A 418 24.17 4.92 18.13
CA GLY A 418 24.39 5.42 19.48
C GLY A 418 25.59 6.36 19.55
N GLY A 419 26.65 6.01 18.83
CA GLY A 419 27.91 6.74 18.79
C GLY A 419 27.91 7.90 17.79
N TYR A 420 28.23 7.60 16.53
CA TYR A 420 28.48 8.63 15.52
C TYR A 420 27.27 9.55 15.34
N HIS A 421 26.07 8.98 15.30
CA HIS A 421 24.83 9.68 15.04
C HIS A 421 24.31 10.46 16.26
N ARG A 422 23.81 9.78 17.29
CA ARG A 422 23.13 10.45 18.42
C ARG A 422 24.10 11.19 19.35
N LEU A 423 25.26 10.61 19.70
CA LEU A 423 26.23 11.23 20.61
C LEU A 423 27.05 12.32 19.91
N PHE A 424 27.71 12.00 18.79
CA PHE A 424 28.67 12.91 18.16
C PHE A 424 28.03 13.87 17.15
N ALA A 425 27.19 13.42 16.21
CA ALA A 425 26.59 14.30 15.21
C ALA A 425 25.53 15.23 15.84
N HIS A 426 24.58 14.67 16.59
CA HIS A 426 23.43 15.42 17.13
C HIS A 426 23.59 15.95 18.56
N LYS A 427 24.54 15.43 19.34
CA LYS A 427 24.70 15.75 20.78
C LYS A 427 23.39 15.55 21.56
N ALA A 428 22.64 14.50 21.21
CA ALA A 428 21.35 14.17 21.81
C ALA A 428 21.49 13.66 23.26
N TYR A 429 22.70 13.30 23.66
CA TYR A 429 23.08 13.00 25.04
C TYR A 429 24.58 13.25 25.25
N SER A 430 25.01 13.27 26.50
CA SER A 430 26.41 13.36 26.93
C SER A 430 26.93 12.00 27.37
N GLY A 431 28.26 11.82 27.34
CA GLY A 431 28.90 10.53 27.62
C GLY A 431 30.29 10.67 28.19
N ASN A 432 30.62 9.81 29.17
CA ASN A 432 31.96 9.77 29.75
C ASN A 432 33.00 9.19 28.76
N SER A 433 34.29 9.33 29.08
CA SER A 433 35.39 8.91 28.21
C SER A 433 35.36 7.41 27.85
N LEU A 434 34.93 6.55 28.77
CA LEU A 434 34.83 5.09 28.53
C LEU A 434 33.74 4.79 27.50
N MET A 435 32.56 5.39 27.65
CA MET A 435 31.46 5.21 26.70
C MET A 435 31.77 5.81 25.32
N LYS A 436 32.41 6.99 25.29
CA LYS A 436 32.92 7.58 24.04
C LYS A 436 33.90 6.65 23.32
N LEU A 437 34.87 6.08 24.05
CA LEU A 437 35.83 5.13 23.49
C LEU A 437 35.14 3.87 22.96
N PHE A 438 34.23 3.28 23.74
CA PHE A 438 33.43 2.12 23.35
C PHE A 438 32.69 2.35 22.02
N TRP A 439 31.98 3.48 21.89
CA TRP A 439 31.28 3.83 20.66
C TRP A 439 32.21 4.16 19.49
N LEU A 440 33.36 4.78 19.72
CA LEU A 440 34.35 5.07 18.67
C LEU A 440 34.98 3.79 18.10
N LEU A 441 35.18 2.77 18.93
CA LEU A 441 35.67 1.44 18.53
C LEU A 441 34.59 0.66 17.76
N LEU A 442 33.35 0.61 18.27
CA LEU A 442 32.26 -0.09 17.58
C LEU A 442 31.86 0.60 16.26
N GLY A 443 31.81 1.94 16.21
CA GLY A 443 31.56 2.67 14.96
C GLY A 443 32.65 2.45 13.90
N ALA A 444 33.91 2.26 14.31
CA ALA A 444 34.99 1.89 13.39
C ALA A 444 34.82 0.47 12.79
N SER A 445 34.15 -0.46 13.51
CA SER A 445 33.86 -1.80 13.00
C SER A 445 32.88 -1.84 11.83
N ALA A 446 32.14 -0.74 11.58
CA ALA A 446 31.19 -0.59 10.48
C ALA A 446 31.83 -0.10 9.16
N VAL A 447 33.11 0.31 9.18
CA VAL A 447 33.86 0.77 7.98
C VAL A 447 33.15 1.91 7.22
N GLN A 448 32.62 2.92 7.93
CA GLN A 448 31.91 4.08 7.35
C GLN A 448 32.70 5.40 7.48
N GLY A 449 34.02 5.30 7.64
CA GLY A 449 34.89 6.43 7.94
C GLY A 449 34.99 6.72 9.44
N SER A 450 35.93 7.60 9.79
CA SER A 450 36.10 8.09 11.16
C SER A 450 34.87 8.88 11.63
N ALA A 451 34.61 8.90 12.94
CA ALA A 451 33.48 9.63 13.52
C ALA A 451 33.45 11.10 13.05
N ARG A 452 34.60 11.77 13.02
CA ARG A 452 34.76 13.14 12.54
C ARG A 452 34.24 13.36 11.11
N TRP A 453 34.56 12.44 10.20
CA TRP A 453 34.15 12.52 8.78
C TRP A 453 32.65 12.24 8.64
N TRP A 454 32.18 11.17 9.26
CA TRP A 454 30.77 10.76 9.21
C TRP A 454 29.85 11.85 9.78
N CYS A 455 30.19 12.41 10.94
CA CYS A 455 29.40 13.46 11.59
C CYS A 455 29.40 14.77 10.81
N ARG A 456 30.48 15.12 10.10
CA ARG A 456 30.53 16.30 9.21
C ARG A 456 29.45 16.20 8.14
N ASP A 457 29.41 15.06 7.45
CA ASP A 457 28.52 14.85 6.31
C ASP A 457 27.08 14.63 6.76
N HIS A 458 26.86 13.96 7.89
CA HIS A 458 25.53 13.84 8.49
C HIS A 458 24.96 15.19 8.97
N ARG A 459 25.78 16.05 9.59
CA ARG A 459 25.36 17.42 9.93
C ARG A 459 25.11 18.28 8.68
N ALA A 460 25.80 18.01 7.57
CA ALA A 460 25.53 18.68 6.29
C ALA A 460 24.19 18.21 5.69
N HIS A 461 23.93 16.91 5.70
CA HIS A 461 22.66 16.30 5.29
C HIS A 461 21.46 16.93 6.04
N HIS A 462 21.44 16.93 7.39
CA HIS A 462 20.34 17.56 8.13
C HIS A 462 20.15 19.06 7.83
N ARG A 463 21.24 19.79 7.57
CA ARG A 463 21.18 21.23 7.29
C ARG A 463 20.69 21.55 5.87
N TYR A 464 20.84 20.62 4.94
CA TYR A 464 20.66 20.84 3.51
C TYR A 464 19.78 19.77 2.84
N VAL A 465 19.00 19.02 3.64
CA VAL A 465 18.20 17.86 3.23
C VAL A 465 17.39 18.13 1.96
N ASP A 466 17.38 17.15 1.06
CA ASP A 466 16.73 17.19 -0.26
C ASP A 466 17.25 18.27 -1.24
N THR A 467 18.27 19.06 -0.87
CA THR A 467 18.90 20.05 -1.76
C THR A 467 20.20 19.53 -2.41
N PRO A 468 20.69 20.16 -3.51
CA PRO A 468 21.99 19.79 -4.11
C PRO A 468 23.24 19.97 -3.23
N LYS A 469 23.08 20.46 -1.98
CA LYS A 469 24.15 20.58 -0.97
C LYS A 469 24.16 19.42 0.02
N ASP A 470 23.13 18.57 0.01
CA ASP A 470 23.09 17.31 0.75
C ASP A 470 24.05 16.30 0.09
N PRO A 471 25.04 15.74 0.83
CA PRO A 471 25.99 14.77 0.26
C PRO A 471 25.33 13.49 -0.30
N TYR A 472 24.11 13.14 0.13
CA TYR A 472 23.42 11.92 -0.31
C TYR A 472 21.92 12.11 -0.52
N SER A 473 21.53 13.27 -1.04
CA SER A 473 20.15 13.68 -1.29
C SER A 473 19.25 12.57 -1.86
N ALA A 474 18.10 12.35 -1.22
CA ALA A 474 17.05 11.47 -1.73
C ALA A 474 16.43 11.98 -3.04
N SER A 475 16.47 13.30 -3.30
CA SER A 475 15.96 13.91 -4.53
C SER A 475 16.72 13.50 -5.81
N GLU A 476 17.93 12.95 -5.67
CA GLU A 476 18.72 12.35 -6.75
C GLU A 476 18.33 10.88 -7.05
N GLY A 477 17.36 10.34 -6.31
CA GLY A 477 16.80 9.00 -6.48
C GLY A 477 17.34 7.94 -5.51
N PHE A 478 16.62 6.83 -5.42
CA PHE A 478 16.90 5.75 -4.46
C PHE A 478 18.31 5.15 -4.60
N PHE A 479 18.78 4.89 -5.84
CA PHE A 479 20.10 4.31 -6.05
C PHE A 479 21.23 5.25 -5.62
N TRP A 480 21.10 6.55 -5.92
CA TRP A 480 22.07 7.56 -5.54
C TRP A 480 22.19 7.66 -4.02
N SER A 481 21.07 7.88 -3.34
CA SER A 481 20.99 8.00 -1.88
C SER A 481 21.40 6.73 -1.13
N HIS A 482 21.13 5.54 -1.67
CA HIS A 482 21.55 4.27 -1.04
C HIS A 482 23.09 4.15 -1.02
N PHE A 483 23.74 4.09 -2.19
CA PHE A 483 25.22 3.99 -2.24
C PHE A 483 25.88 4.58 -3.50
N GLY A 484 25.10 5.05 -4.49
CA GLY A 484 25.66 5.72 -5.67
C GLY A 484 26.50 6.95 -5.30
N TRP A 485 26.10 7.69 -4.27
CA TRP A 485 26.82 8.84 -3.73
C TRP A 485 28.26 8.54 -3.26
N LEU A 486 28.56 7.28 -2.89
CA LEU A 486 29.89 6.78 -2.54
C LEU A 486 30.67 6.27 -3.76
N MET A 487 29.99 5.68 -4.74
CA MET A 487 30.59 5.12 -5.94
C MET A 487 31.20 6.18 -6.87
N PHE A 488 30.69 7.42 -6.82
CA PHE A 488 31.21 8.54 -7.59
C PHE A 488 32.04 9.49 -6.73
N LYS A 489 33.09 10.07 -7.32
CA LYS A 489 33.84 11.18 -6.71
C LYS A 489 32.93 12.39 -6.62
N GLN A 490 32.67 12.85 -5.40
CA GLN A 490 31.93 14.08 -5.18
C GLN A 490 32.82 15.31 -5.27
N ASP A 491 32.25 16.41 -5.73
CA ASP A 491 32.85 17.72 -5.77
C ASP A 491 32.71 18.40 -4.38
N PRO A 492 33.80 18.57 -3.60
CA PRO A 492 33.71 19.10 -2.24
C PRO A 492 33.23 20.55 -2.17
N SER A 493 33.20 21.28 -3.30
CA SER A 493 32.65 22.64 -3.35
C SER A 493 31.12 22.68 -3.34
N ARG A 494 30.48 21.56 -3.71
CA ARG A 494 29.01 21.43 -3.75
C ARG A 494 28.42 20.99 -2.42
N ILE A 495 29.14 20.17 -1.66
CA ILE A 495 28.69 19.66 -0.36
C ILE A 495 28.58 20.81 0.64
N GLY A 496 27.44 20.87 1.35
CA GLY A 496 27.17 21.89 2.36
C GLY A 496 28.13 21.85 3.54
N ARG A 497 28.45 23.03 4.11
CA ARG A 497 29.33 23.12 5.28
C ARG A 497 28.56 23.02 6.60
N SER A 498 29.05 22.17 7.50
CA SER A 498 28.61 22.02 8.88
C SER A 498 29.72 22.49 9.85
N ASN A 499 29.34 22.98 11.04
CA ASN A 499 30.32 23.21 12.11
C ASN A 499 30.75 21.84 12.68
N ILE A 500 32.06 21.67 12.90
CA ILE A 500 32.68 20.46 13.45
C ILE A 500 33.77 20.78 14.49
N ASP A 501 33.75 21.98 15.07
CA ASP A 501 34.82 22.45 15.97
C ASP A 501 34.86 21.66 17.28
N ASP A 502 33.70 21.22 17.75
CA ASP A 502 33.56 20.29 18.88
C ASP A 502 34.18 18.91 18.60
N LEU A 503 34.08 18.42 17.36
CA LEU A 503 34.69 17.15 16.93
C LEU A 503 36.21 17.28 16.77
N ASN A 504 36.70 18.48 16.44
CA ASN A 504 38.13 18.81 16.43
C ASN A 504 38.69 18.94 17.86
N ALA A 505 37.89 19.41 18.81
CA ALA A 505 38.27 19.60 20.21
C ALA A 505 38.24 18.30 21.03
N ASP A 506 37.40 17.33 20.69
CA ASP A 506 37.33 16.04 21.39
C ASP A 506 38.56 15.17 21.08
N LYS A 507 39.39 14.96 22.11
CA LYS A 507 40.65 14.21 22.04
C LYS A 507 40.45 12.76 21.60
N LEU A 508 39.34 12.10 21.96
CA LEU A 508 39.07 10.72 21.58
C LEU A 508 38.60 10.62 20.13
N VAL A 509 37.75 11.55 19.68
CA VAL A 509 37.35 11.65 18.26
C VAL A 509 38.56 11.89 17.37
N MET A 510 39.47 12.79 17.77
CA MET A 510 40.70 13.06 17.02
C MET A 510 41.73 11.94 17.10
N TRP A 511 41.82 11.21 18.22
CA TRP A 511 42.62 9.98 18.31
C TRP A 511 42.09 8.91 17.35
N GLN A 512 40.77 8.69 17.31
CA GLN A 512 40.15 7.72 16.42
C GLN A 512 40.29 8.12 14.95
N HIS A 513 40.17 9.41 14.63
CA HIS A 513 40.37 9.91 13.27
C HIS A 513 41.81 9.69 12.78
N LYS A 514 42.82 9.98 13.62
CA LYS A 514 44.24 9.76 13.29
C LYS A 514 44.61 8.28 13.16
N ASN A 515 44.00 7.41 13.96
CA ASN A 515 44.29 5.98 13.99
C ASN A 515 43.18 5.15 13.31
N TYR A 516 42.39 5.75 12.43
CA TYR A 516 41.16 5.12 11.93
C TYR A 516 41.42 3.80 11.20
N ILE A 517 42.42 3.75 10.33
CA ILE A 517 42.73 2.54 9.53
C ILE A 517 43.08 1.32 10.40
N PRO A 518 44.05 1.37 11.34
CA PRO A 518 44.34 0.21 12.19
C PRO A 518 43.19 -0.15 13.14
N ILE A 519 42.47 0.83 13.70
CA ILE A 519 41.29 0.56 14.55
C ILE A 519 40.20 -0.14 13.73
N MET A 520 39.91 0.35 12.53
CA MET A 520 38.90 -0.21 11.62
C MET A 520 39.28 -1.61 11.16
N ALA A 521 40.54 -1.86 10.75
CA ALA A 521 40.99 -3.19 10.36
C ALA A 521 40.89 -4.19 11.53
N PHE A 522 41.30 -3.78 12.74
CA PHE A 522 41.19 -4.60 13.93
C PHE A 522 39.74 -4.89 14.29
N MET A 523 38.93 -3.86 14.49
CA MET A 523 37.54 -3.99 14.94
C MET A 523 36.62 -4.63 13.89
N SER A 524 36.83 -4.37 12.59
CA SER A 524 35.99 -4.95 11.54
C SER A 524 36.35 -6.40 11.21
N PHE A 525 37.64 -6.77 11.20
CA PHE A 525 38.07 -8.07 10.68
C PHE A 525 38.83 -8.91 11.70
N ILE A 526 39.88 -8.38 12.33
CA ILE A 526 40.76 -9.19 13.20
C ILE A 526 40.01 -9.66 14.46
N LEU A 527 39.29 -8.77 15.14
CA LEU A 527 38.59 -9.08 16.39
C LEU A 527 37.51 -10.17 16.23
N PRO A 528 36.52 -10.08 15.30
CA PRO A 528 35.54 -11.15 15.12
C PRO A 528 36.17 -12.47 14.64
N THR A 529 37.23 -12.40 13.82
CA THR A 529 38.01 -13.58 13.39
C THR A 529 38.68 -14.27 14.57
N ALA A 530 39.35 -13.49 15.43
CA ALA A 530 40.04 -13.99 16.62
C ALA A 530 39.06 -14.55 17.66
N ILE A 531 37.87 -13.94 17.85
CA ILE A 531 36.85 -14.49 18.74
C ILE A 531 36.42 -15.89 18.26
N ALA A 532 36.04 -16.04 16.98
CA ALA A 532 35.61 -17.34 16.49
C ALA A 532 36.75 -18.40 16.49
N GLY A 533 37.96 -17.97 16.11
CA GLY A 533 39.14 -18.81 16.08
C GLY A 533 39.62 -19.28 17.45
N ILE A 534 39.64 -18.41 18.46
CA ILE A 534 40.13 -18.73 19.81
C ILE A 534 39.09 -19.51 20.61
N PHE A 535 37.81 -19.11 20.58
CA PHE A 535 36.79 -19.71 21.46
C PHE A 535 36.16 -21.00 20.90
N TRP A 536 36.16 -21.22 19.58
CA TRP A 536 35.61 -22.45 18.98
C TRP A 536 36.30 -22.91 17.69
N GLY A 537 37.54 -22.46 17.43
CA GLY A 537 38.39 -22.95 16.33
C GLY A 537 38.03 -22.45 14.92
N ASP A 538 36.98 -21.64 14.76
CA ASP A 538 36.41 -21.28 13.46
C ASP A 538 36.99 -19.97 12.91
N TRP A 539 38.30 -19.96 12.64
CA TRP A 539 39.01 -18.79 12.11
C TRP A 539 38.42 -18.30 10.78
N TRP A 540 38.21 -19.22 9.82
CA TRP A 540 37.68 -18.87 8.51
C TRP A 540 36.22 -18.43 8.58
N GLY A 541 35.37 -19.08 9.38
CA GLY A 541 33.99 -18.64 9.58
C GLY A 541 33.90 -17.28 10.25
N GLY A 542 34.76 -17.01 11.25
CA GLY A 542 34.88 -15.69 11.87
C GLY A 542 35.22 -14.60 10.86
N TYR A 543 36.18 -14.85 9.97
CA TYR A 543 36.57 -13.88 8.93
C TYR A 543 35.47 -13.68 7.87
N ILE A 544 34.92 -14.76 7.32
CA ILE A 544 33.91 -14.69 6.25
C ILE A 544 32.56 -14.15 6.76
N TYR A 545 32.02 -14.71 7.84
CA TYR A 545 30.66 -14.40 8.29
C TYR A 545 30.63 -13.20 9.25
N ALA A 546 31.47 -13.19 10.29
CA ALA A 546 31.46 -12.11 11.29
C ALA A 546 32.32 -10.89 10.89
N GLY A 547 33.30 -11.10 10.00
CA GLY A 547 34.04 -10.05 9.29
C GLY A 547 33.28 -9.54 8.06
N LEU A 548 33.46 -10.21 6.92
CA LEU A 548 33.05 -9.72 5.59
C LEU A 548 31.52 -9.61 5.43
N LEU A 549 30.76 -10.71 5.57
CA LEU A 549 29.33 -10.69 5.26
C LEU A 549 28.51 -9.85 6.26
N ARG A 550 28.86 -9.90 7.55
CA ARG A 550 28.29 -8.98 8.56
C ARG A 550 28.53 -7.51 8.19
N LEU A 551 29.71 -7.15 7.66
CA LEU A 551 29.99 -5.79 7.21
C LEU A 551 29.06 -5.37 6.06
N VAL A 552 28.83 -6.24 5.07
CA VAL A 552 27.87 -5.99 3.97
C VAL A 552 26.46 -5.73 4.51
N CYS A 553 26.01 -6.52 5.49
CA CYS A 553 24.74 -6.29 6.16
C CYS A 553 24.69 -4.92 6.88
N VAL A 554 25.75 -4.53 7.60
CA VAL A 554 25.84 -3.22 8.28
C VAL A 554 25.81 -2.07 7.28
N HIS A 555 26.53 -2.18 6.15
CA HIS A 555 26.51 -1.17 5.08
C HIS A 555 25.11 -0.97 4.53
N HIS A 556 24.44 -2.00 4.03
CA HIS A 556 23.08 -1.86 3.51
C HIS A 556 22.07 -1.43 4.60
N SER A 557 22.25 -1.88 5.85
CA SER A 557 21.44 -1.42 7.00
C SER A 557 21.53 0.09 7.19
N THR A 558 22.72 0.70 7.18
CA THR A 558 22.83 2.16 7.26
C THR A 558 22.37 2.85 5.98
N PHE A 559 22.67 2.30 4.81
CA PHE A 559 22.26 2.88 3.52
C PHE A 559 20.74 2.90 3.33
N PHE A 560 19.98 2.03 4.00
CA PHE A 560 18.52 2.10 4.02
C PHE A 560 17.97 3.29 4.85
N VAL A 561 18.78 3.91 5.70
CA VAL A 561 18.41 5.20 6.32
C VAL A 561 18.35 6.26 5.22
N ASN A 562 19.46 6.47 4.51
CA ASN A 562 19.56 7.47 3.44
C ASN A 562 18.60 7.25 2.27
N SER A 563 18.28 5.99 1.93
CA SER A 563 17.32 5.68 0.86
C SER A 563 15.95 5.29 1.41
N LEU A 564 15.74 4.06 1.86
CA LEU A 564 14.41 3.52 2.20
C LEU A 564 13.63 4.39 3.20
N ALA A 565 14.30 5.05 4.15
CA ALA A 565 13.66 5.95 5.10
C ALA A 565 13.19 7.31 4.51
N HIS A 566 13.51 7.62 3.24
CA HIS A 566 12.97 8.77 2.49
C HIS A 566 11.87 8.37 1.48
N PHE A 567 11.72 7.07 1.18
CA PHE A 567 10.76 6.57 0.18
C PHE A 567 9.62 5.73 0.78
N LEU A 568 9.85 5.00 1.88
CA LEU A 568 8.89 4.10 2.49
C LEU A 568 8.45 4.60 3.87
N GLY A 569 7.17 4.94 4.00
CA GLY A 569 6.52 5.23 5.28
C GLY A 569 5.64 6.48 5.26
N SER A 570 5.18 6.86 6.45
CA SER A 570 4.33 8.03 6.69
C SER A 570 5.12 9.26 7.13
N SER A 571 4.54 10.45 6.98
CA SER A 571 5.07 11.72 7.49
C SER A 571 4.18 12.27 8.60
N PRO A 572 4.23 11.73 9.83
CA PRO A 572 3.30 12.09 10.90
C PRO A 572 3.59 13.41 11.63
N TYR A 573 4.75 14.06 11.47
CA TYR A 573 5.07 15.34 12.14
C TYR A 573 5.23 16.51 11.17
N ASP A 574 5.88 16.30 10.03
CA ASP A 574 6.05 17.29 8.95
C ASP A 574 6.21 16.58 7.58
N ASP A 575 5.76 17.20 6.48
CA ASP A 575 5.86 16.65 5.12
C ASP A 575 6.53 17.61 4.09
N LYS A 576 7.28 18.62 4.56
CA LYS A 576 8.04 19.53 3.69
C LYS A 576 9.26 18.85 3.06
N HIS A 577 9.78 17.82 3.72
CA HIS A 577 10.95 17.05 3.30
C HIS A 577 10.57 15.57 3.12
N THR A 578 11.42 14.81 2.42
CA THR A 578 11.18 13.41 2.10
C THR A 578 11.19 12.39 3.26
N PRO A 579 11.90 12.57 4.40
CA PRO A 579 11.98 11.57 5.49
C PRO A 579 10.64 11.01 5.99
N ARG A 580 10.60 9.70 6.25
CA ARG A 580 9.43 8.89 6.58
C ARG A 580 9.62 8.03 7.83
N ASP A 581 8.54 7.85 8.58
CA ASP A 581 8.44 6.86 9.66
C ASP A 581 7.97 5.51 9.11
N SER A 582 8.76 4.46 9.33
CA SER A 582 8.47 3.08 8.91
C SER A 582 9.07 2.06 9.87
N PHE A 583 8.22 1.20 10.45
CA PHE A 583 8.66 0.08 11.29
C PHE A 583 9.53 -0.93 10.54
N ILE A 584 9.22 -1.20 9.27
CA ILE A 584 10.02 -2.11 8.42
C ILE A 584 11.43 -1.54 8.27
N THR A 585 11.53 -0.24 7.98
CA THR A 585 12.81 0.46 7.90
C THR A 585 13.53 0.39 9.25
N ALA A 586 12.85 0.63 10.37
CA ALA A 586 13.46 0.60 11.70
C ALA A 586 14.03 -0.77 12.09
N VAL A 587 13.40 -1.87 11.68
CA VAL A 587 13.96 -3.23 11.84
C VAL A 587 15.22 -3.41 10.98
N LEU A 588 15.20 -2.95 9.73
CA LEU A 588 16.35 -3.05 8.81
C LEU A 588 17.52 -2.12 9.20
N THR A 589 17.26 -1.00 9.88
CA THR A 589 18.23 0.05 10.21
C THR A 589 18.64 0.08 11.70
N VAL A 590 18.36 -0.98 12.47
CA VAL A 590 18.69 -1.09 13.92
C VAL A 590 18.10 0.06 14.75
N GLY A 591 16.92 0.53 14.36
CA GLY A 591 16.13 1.54 15.08
C GLY A 591 15.99 2.90 14.39
N GLU A 592 16.71 3.16 13.30
CA GLU A 592 16.75 4.50 12.67
C GLU A 592 15.61 4.84 11.71
N GLY A 593 14.62 3.95 11.57
CA GLY A 593 13.55 4.07 10.57
C GLY A 593 12.35 4.94 10.96
N TYR A 594 12.35 5.59 12.12
CA TYR A 594 11.40 6.67 12.44
C TYR A 594 12.02 8.00 11.99
N HIS A 595 12.28 8.08 10.69
CA HIS A 595 13.15 9.10 10.12
C HIS A 595 12.46 10.45 9.95
N ASN A 596 11.12 10.46 9.87
CA ASN A 596 10.34 11.70 9.93
C ASN A 596 10.42 12.31 11.34
N PHE A 597 10.31 11.49 12.39
CA PHE A 597 10.55 11.94 13.77
C PHE A 597 11.96 12.51 13.92
N HIS A 598 12.94 11.77 13.42
CA HIS A 598 14.34 12.15 13.55
C HIS A 598 14.71 13.46 12.84
N HIS A 599 14.16 13.72 11.64
CA HIS A 599 14.45 14.95 10.92
C HIS A 599 13.76 16.18 11.51
N GLU A 600 12.55 16.04 12.06
CA GLU A 600 11.84 17.12 12.74
C GLU A 600 12.42 17.41 14.13
N PHE A 601 12.84 16.36 14.85
CA PHE A 601 13.31 16.43 16.24
C PHE A 601 14.75 15.90 16.42
N PRO A 602 15.76 16.42 15.68
CA PRO A 602 17.08 15.78 15.54
C PRO A 602 17.92 15.75 16.82
N SER A 603 17.59 16.56 17.84
CA SER A 603 18.28 16.54 19.14
C SER A 603 17.68 15.57 20.17
N ASP A 604 16.58 14.87 19.85
CA ASP A 604 16.06 13.79 20.71
C ASP A 604 17.00 12.57 20.69
N TYR A 605 17.28 11.97 21.84
CA TYR A 605 18.11 10.74 21.90
C TYR A 605 17.37 9.50 21.38
N ARG A 606 16.06 9.60 21.14
CA ARG A 606 15.18 8.56 20.60
C ARG A 606 14.97 8.82 19.11
N ASN A 607 15.21 7.82 18.26
CA ASN A 607 14.68 7.85 16.89
C ASN A 607 13.20 7.38 16.96
N GLY A 608 12.97 6.22 17.60
CA GLY A 608 11.62 5.79 17.94
C GLY A 608 11.11 6.44 19.23
N TYR A 609 10.42 7.58 19.14
CA TYR A 609 10.03 8.38 20.32
C TYR A 609 9.14 7.65 21.36
N LYS A 610 8.23 6.78 20.91
CA LYS A 610 7.37 5.97 21.78
C LYS A 610 8.14 4.81 22.40
N PHE A 611 7.72 4.34 23.59
CA PHE A 611 8.40 3.25 24.28
C PHE A 611 8.45 1.95 23.46
N TYR A 612 7.35 1.64 22.75
CA TYR A 612 7.18 0.43 21.93
C TYR A 612 7.72 0.55 20.50
N HIS A 613 8.18 1.74 20.08
CA HIS A 613 8.88 1.87 18.79
C HIS A 613 10.21 1.13 18.89
N TYR A 614 10.47 0.25 17.92
CA TYR A 614 11.69 -0.56 17.87
C TYR A 614 12.89 0.35 17.66
N ASP A 615 13.65 0.53 18.73
CA ASP A 615 14.84 1.37 18.78
C ASP A 615 15.78 0.78 19.84
N PRO A 616 16.56 -0.26 19.49
CA PRO A 616 17.48 -0.90 20.44
C PRO A 616 18.55 0.06 20.94
N THR A 617 18.94 1.05 20.12
CA THR A 617 19.88 2.11 20.46
C THR A 617 19.37 2.98 21.62
N LYS A 618 18.10 3.40 21.61
CA LYS A 618 17.44 4.13 22.72
C LYS A 618 17.49 3.32 24.02
N TRP A 619 17.25 2.01 23.96
CA TRP A 619 17.30 1.16 25.15
C TRP A 619 18.74 0.99 25.65
N ALA A 620 19.73 0.82 24.76
CA ALA A 620 21.14 0.78 25.12
C ALA A 620 21.62 2.08 25.79
N ILE A 621 21.28 3.25 25.22
CA ILE A 621 21.58 4.57 25.83
C ILE A 621 20.94 4.69 27.22
N LYS A 622 19.70 4.23 27.40
CA LYS A 622 19.03 4.24 28.71
C LYS A 622 19.71 3.32 29.74
N ILE A 623 20.26 2.18 29.32
CA ILE A 623 21.08 1.30 30.17
C ILE A 623 22.39 2.00 30.56
N PHE A 624 23.10 2.61 29.60
CA PHE A 624 24.29 3.40 29.90
C PHE A 624 24.00 4.59 30.82
N HIS A 625 22.80 5.17 30.75
CA HIS A 625 22.39 6.23 31.66
C HIS A 625 22.21 5.72 33.10
N PHE A 626 21.52 4.58 33.27
CA PHE A 626 21.39 3.90 34.56
C PHE A 626 22.75 3.51 35.17
N LEU A 627 23.73 3.17 34.34
CA LEU A 627 25.10 2.86 34.75
C LEU A 627 26.00 4.11 34.96
N GLY A 628 25.46 5.33 34.86
CA GLY A 628 26.22 6.59 35.01
C GLY A 628 27.23 6.86 33.89
N MET A 629 27.15 6.13 32.77
CA MET A 629 28.02 6.29 31.61
C MET A 629 27.50 7.32 30.61
N ALA A 630 26.18 7.45 30.52
CA ALA A 630 25.46 8.46 29.75
C ALA A 630 24.71 9.44 30.66
N TYR A 631 24.62 10.71 30.26
CA TYR A 631 23.91 11.76 30.99
C TYR A 631 23.36 12.80 30.00
N ASP A 632 22.60 13.79 30.47
CA ASP A 632 21.95 14.81 29.63
C ASP A 632 21.11 14.25 28.45
N LEU A 633 20.38 13.14 28.67
CA LEU A 633 19.53 12.52 27.64
C LEU A 633 18.42 13.50 27.23
N LYS A 634 18.54 14.09 26.04
CA LYS A 634 17.60 15.10 25.53
C LYS A 634 16.37 14.45 24.95
N THR A 635 15.20 14.95 25.34
CA THR A 635 13.91 14.59 24.77
C THR A 635 13.15 15.84 24.39
N PHE A 636 12.55 15.89 23.21
CA PHE A 636 11.63 16.97 22.87
C PHE A 636 10.38 16.93 23.76
N PRO A 637 9.80 18.10 24.12
CA PRO A 637 8.55 18.13 24.88
C PRO A 637 7.40 17.50 24.10
N ASP A 638 6.64 16.60 24.72
CA ASP A 638 5.54 15.88 24.06
C ASP A 638 4.50 16.83 23.44
N ASN A 639 4.29 18.02 24.02
CA ASN A 639 3.41 19.06 23.48
C ASN A 639 3.82 19.53 22.06
N GLU A 640 5.11 19.68 21.79
CA GLU A 640 5.58 20.11 20.46
C GLU A 640 5.46 18.97 19.44
N ILE A 641 5.70 17.72 19.87
CA ILE A 641 5.47 16.53 19.05
C ILE A 641 3.97 16.39 18.71
N GLN A 642 3.08 16.62 19.66
CA GLN A 642 1.62 16.61 19.41
C GLN A 642 1.17 17.74 18.48
N LYS A 643 1.75 18.95 18.57
CA LYS A 643 1.44 20.05 17.63
C LYS A 643 1.69 19.65 16.18
N GLY A 644 2.87 19.08 15.86
CA GLY A 644 3.17 18.59 14.51
C GLY A 644 2.17 17.53 14.03
N MET A 645 1.84 16.56 14.89
CA MET A 645 0.82 15.55 14.58
C MET A 645 -0.57 16.14 14.33
N VAL A 646 -0.98 17.15 15.09
CA VAL A 646 -2.26 17.87 14.90
C VAL A 646 -2.23 18.70 13.62
N GLN A 647 -1.12 19.36 13.30
CA GLN A 647 -0.95 20.12 12.04
C GLN A 647 -1.05 19.20 10.82
N MET A 648 -0.38 18.04 10.85
CA MET A 648 -0.48 17.04 9.78
C MET A 648 -1.90 16.43 9.67
N ALA A 649 -2.57 16.19 10.80
CA ALA A 649 -3.97 15.75 10.80
C ALA A 649 -4.91 16.83 10.23
N GLN A 650 -4.71 18.10 10.59
CA GLN A 650 -5.47 19.25 10.10
C GLN A 650 -5.30 19.40 8.58
N LYS A 651 -4.05 19.37 8.08
CA LYS A 651 -3.74 19.36 6.63
C LYS A 651 -4.46 18.21 5.89
N SER A 652 -4.51 17.02 6.48
CA SER A 652 -5.24 15.87 5.92
C SER A 652 -6.76 16.07 5.95
N ILE A 653 -7.30 16.71 6.99
CA ILE A 653 -8.72 17.06 7.11
C ILE A 653 -9.10 18.10 6.07
N ASP A 654 -8.31 19.15 5.88
CA ASP A 654 -8.63 20.24 4.95
C ASP A 654 -8.56 19.76 3.50
N SER A 655 -7.55 18.97 3.11
CA SER A 655 -7.50 18.32 1.79
C SER A 655 -8.65 17.32 1.55
N LYS A 656 -9.27 16.79 2.61
CA LYS A 656 -10.52 16.00 2.50
C LYS A 656 -11.75 16.90 2.38
N LYS A 657 -11.79 18.03 3.09
CA LYS A 657 -12.89 19.01 2.97
C LYS A 657 -12.97 19.59 1.56
N GLU A 658 -11.83 19.94 0.96
CA GLU A 658 -11.72 20.44 -0.43
C GLU A 658 -12.37 19.51 -1.47
N LYS A 659 -12.41 18.21 -1.19
CA LYS A 659 -13.01 17.18 -2.07
C LYS A 659 -14.50 16.94 -1.82
N ILE A 660 -15.11 17.65 -0.86
CA ILE A 660 -16.50 17.49 -0.45
C ILE A 660 -17.24 18.82 -0.70
N TYR A 661 -18.37 18.77 -1.39
CA TYR A 661 -19.24 19.94 -1.51
C TYR A 661 -20.04 20.14 -0.23
N TRP A 662 -19.78 21.24 0.49
CA TRP A 662 -20.42 21.58 1.77
C TRP A 662 -21.62 22.53 1.66
N GLY A 663 -22.07 22.85 0.44
CA GLY A 663 -23.00 23.95 0.19
C GLY A 663 -22.28 25.29 0.04
N ALA A 664 -23.02 26.35 -0.31
CA ALA A 664 -22.49 27.71 -0.36
C ALA A 664 -22.14 28.23 1.05
N GLU A 665 -21.04 28.98 1.15
CA GLU A 665 -20.61 29.63 2.37
C GLU A 665 -21.36 30.95 2.63
N LYS A 666 -21.43 31.37 3.90
CA LYS A 666 -22.13 32.59 4.34
C LYS A 666 -21.70 33.86 3.57
N HIS A 667 -20.44 33.92 3.17
CA HIS A 667 -19.86 35.07 2.47
C HIS A 667 -20.13 35.05 0.95
N GLU A 668 -20.59 33.92 0.39
CA GLU A 668 -20.96 33.74 -1.01
C GLU A 668 -22.47 33.96 -1.24
N LEU A 669 -23.26 33.94 -0.17
CA LEU A 669 -24.71 34.07 -0.20
C LEU A 669 -25.14 35.55 -0.23
N PRO A 670 -26.10 35.94 -1.09
CA PRO A 670 -26.71 37.26 -1.03
C PRO A 670 -27.59 37.41 0.22
N ASP A 671 -27.78 38.64 0.69
CA ASP A 671 -28.69 38.95 1.79
C ASP A 671 -30.14 39.08 1.29
N MET A 672 -31.10 38.55 2.07
CA MET A 672 -32.55 38.60 1.79
C MET A 672 -33.29 39.19 3.00
N THR A 673 -34.05 40.27 2.79
CA THR A 673 -34.91 40.85 3.85
C THR A 673 -36.22 40.08 4.01
N ASP A 674 -36.95 40.34 5.10
CA ASP A 674 -38.27 39.73 5.31
C ASP A 674 -39.28 40.10 4.20
N GLU A 675 -39.27 41.34 3.68
CA GLU A 675 -40.10 41.72 2.53
C GLU A 675 -39.77 40.91 1.27
N GLU A 676 -38.48 40.71 1.00
CA GLU A 676 -38.02 39.95 -0.16
C GLU A 676 -38.39 38.47 -0.02
N PHE A 677 -38.17 37.89 1.16
CA PHE A 677 -38.56 36.51 1.48
C PHE A 677 -40.07 36.30 1.31
N GLN A 678 -40.90 37.18 1.87
CA GLN A 678 -42.36 37.11 1.74
C GLN A 678 -42.83 37.31 0.30
N TYR A 679 -42.17 38.18 -0.48
CA TYR A 679 -42.44 38.37 -1.91
C TYR A 679 -42.13 37.10 -2.71
N PHE A 680 -40.95 36.50 -2.54
CA PHE A 680 -40.56 35.29 -3.27
C PHE A 680 -41.46 34.09 -2.97
N VAL A 681 -41.98 33.98 -1.74
CA VAL A 681 -42.90 32.90 -1.35
C VAL A 681 -44.32 33.13 -1.88
N LYS A 682 -44.83 34.37 -1.86
CA LYS A 682 -46.24 34.66 -2.20
C LYS A 682 -46.45 34.96 -3.68
N GLU A 683 -45.63 35.83 -4.26
CA GLU A 683 -45.79 36.32 -5.65
C GLU A 683 -45.09 35.40 -6.65
N GLU A 684 -43.92 34.86 -6.29
CA GLU A 684 -43.14 33.95 -7.14
C GLU A 684 -43.29 32.47 -6.74
N ASN A 685 -44.14 32.18 -5.74
CA ASN A 685 -44.55 30.83 -5.32
C ASN A 685 -43.38 29.89 -4.89
N ARG A 686 -42.19 30.43 -4.60
CA ARG A 686 -41.00 29.63 -4.24
C ARG A 686 -41.17 28.93 -2.88
N LYS A 687 -40.58 27.74 -2.72
CA LYS A 687 -40.73 26.93 -1.49
C LYS A 687 -39.60 27.20 -0.49
N LEU A 688 -39.59 28.43 0.02
CA LEU A 688 -38.53 28.90 0.92
C LEU A 688 -38.87 28.66 2.41
N ILE A 689 -37.85 28.35 3.20
CA ILE A 689 -37.88 28.31 4.67
C ILE A 689 -36.67 29.05 5.25
N ILE A 690 -36.81 29.61 6.45
CA ILE A 690 -35.69 30.16 7.21
C ILE A 690 -35.27 29.14 8.28
N ILE A 691 -33.97 28.86 8.40
CA ILE A 691 -33.39 28.10 9.51
C ILE A 691 -32.14 28.83 10.00
N LYS A 692 -32.19 29.35 11.22
CA LYS A 692 -31.23 30.27 11.84
C LYS A 692 -31.06 31.53 10.98
N GLU A 693 -29.83 31.76 10.50
CA GLU A 693 -29.39 32.94 9.77
C GLU A 693 -29.44 32.77 8.24
N PHE A 694 -30.05 31.69 7.74
CA PHE A 694 -30.06 31.35 6.31
C PHE A 694 -31.47 31.06 5.79
N VAL A 695 -31.69 31.44 4.53
CA VAL A 695 -32.86 31.06 3.73
C VAL A 695 -32.50 29.85 2.87
N TYR A 696 -33.39 28.85 2.86
CA TYR A 696 -33.24 27.61 2.11
C TYR A 696 -34.40 27.43 1.14
N ASP A 697 -34.10 27.04 -0.10
CA ASP A 697 -35.12 26.64 -1.08
C ASP A 697 -35.26 25.11 -1.09
N VAL A 698 -36.34 24.63 -0.49
CA VAL A 698 -36.55 23.19 -0.25
C VAL A 698 -37.43 22.53 -1.30
N GLU A 699 -37.82 23.23 -2.37
CA GLU A 699 -38.80 22.75 -3.36
C GLU A 699 -38.48 21.34 -3.86
N LYS A 700 -37.22 21.13 -4.27
CA LYS A 700 -36.74 19.84 -4.82
C LYS A 700 -36.67 18.70 -3.78
N PHE A 701 -36.69 19.00 -2.48
CA PHE A 701 -36.55 18.03 -1.39
C PHE A 701 -37.86 17.66 -0.69
N ILE A 702 -38.93 18.45 -0.86
CA ILE A 702 -40.22 18.24 -0.18
C ILE A 702 -40.72 16.80 -0.29
N ILE A 703 -40.54 16.17 -1.46
CA ILE A 703 -41.01 14.80 -1.75
C ILE A 703 -40.16 13.75 -1.04
N ASP A 704 -38.85 14.00 -0.91
CA ASP A 704 -37.86 13.07 -0.33
C ASP A 704 -37.69 13.24 1.19
N HIS A 705 -38.39 14.20 1.81
CA HIS A 705 -38.31 14.47 3.24
C HIS A 705 -38.76 13.24 4.08
N PRO A 706 -37.89 12.60 4.88
CA PRO A 706 -38.19 11.31 5.52
C PRO A 706 -39.35 11.34 6.53
N GLY A 707 -39.60 12.48 7.18
CA GLY A 707 -40.76 12.66 8.06
C GLY A 707 -42.10 12.81 7.31
N GLY A 708 -42.08 12.85 5.97
CA GLY A 708 -43.23 13.11 5.11
C GLY A 708 -43.37 14.58 4.72
N GLN A 709 -44.06 14.81 3.59
CA GLN A 709 -44.15 16.12 2.96
C GLN A 709 -44.90 17.17 3.80
N ALA A 710 -45.83 16.74 4.67
CA ALA A 710 -46.70 17.66 5.41
C ALA A 710 -45.91 18.56 6.39
N TYR A 711 -44.90 18.00 7.07
CA TYR A 711 -44.09 18.74 8.04
C TYR A 711 -43.20 19.79 7.37
N ILE A 712 -42.55 19.46 6.26
CA ILE A 712 -41.74 20.43 5.52
C ILE A 712 -42.63 21.50 4.83
N LYS A 713 -43.80 21.12 4.32
CA LYS A 713 -44.79 22.06 3.76
C LYS A 713 -45.33 23.05 4.80
N SER A 714 -45.48 22.67 6.07
CA SER A 714 -46.02 23.56 7.11
C SER A 714 -45.06 24.68 7.54
N GLY A 715 -43.76 24.53 7.26
CA GLY A 715 -42.71 25.53 7.47
C GLY A 715 -42.51 26.53 6.31
N ILE A 716 -43.09 26.29 5.13
CA ILE A 716 -42.92 27.17 3.96
C ILE A 716 -43.41 28.58 4.27
N GLY A 717 -42.57 29.59 3.97
CA GLY A 717 -42.84 30.99 4.26
C GLY A 717 -42.67 31.40 5.72
N LYS A 718 -41.97 30.60 6.53
CA LYS A 718 -41.75 30.84 7.96
C LYS A 718 -40.30 30.58 8.39
N ASP A 719 -39.98 31.06 9.59
CA ASP A 719 -38.87 30.53 10.40
C ASP A 719 -39.23 29.13 10.93
N ALA A 720 -38.49 28.14 10.44
CA ALA A 720 -38.60 26.74 10.81
C ALA A 720 -37.47 26.29 11.78
N THR A 721 -36.66 27.21 12.31
CA THR A 721 -35.51 26.91 13.19
C THR A 721 -35.91 26.00 14.34
N LYS A 722 -36.95 26.38 15.09
CA LYS A 722 -37.48 25.63 16.23
C LYS A 722 -37.90 24.20 15.85
N MET A 723 -38.52 24.03 14.69
CA MET A 723 -38.93 22.73 14.16
C MET A 723 -37.73 21.85 13.79
N PHE A 724 -36.62 22.46 13.37
CA PHE A 724 -35.42 21.78 12.90
C PHE A 724 -34.40 21.46 14.02
N THR A 725 -34.31 22.32 15.05
CA THR A 725 -33.28 22.23 16.12
C THR A 725 -33.82 21.72 17.46
N GLY A 726 -34.87 20.90 17.47
CA GLY A 726 -35.25 20.13 18.66
C GLY A 726 -36.44 20.60 19.51
N GLU A 727 -37.15 21.68 19.18
CA GLU A 727 -38.46 21.93 19.85
C GLU A 727 -39.56 20.97 19.33
N VAL A 728 -39.35 20.36 18.15
CA VAL A 728 -40.22 19.31 17.58
C VAL A 728 -39.41 18.09 17.15
N TYR A 729 -38.33 18.30 16.37
CA TYR A 729 -37.39 17.24 15.97
C TYR A 729 -35.95 17.76 16.00
N ASP A 730 -35.04 17.03 16.65
CA ASP A 730 -33.60 17.33 16.63
C ASP A 730 -32.95 16.64 15.43
N HIS A 731 -32.68 17.41 14.36
CA HIS A 731 -32.23 16.84 13.09
C HIS A 731 -30.75 16.43 13.15
N SER A 732 -30.48 15.18 12.74
CA SER A 732 -29.14 14.58 12.78
C SER A 732 -28.10 15.36 11.96
N ARG A 733 -26.80 15.17 12.28
CA ARG A 733 -25.70 15.75 11.50
C ARG A 733 -25.77 15.46 9.99
N ALA A 734 -26.31 14.29 9.60
CA ALA A 734 -26.51 13.97 8.18
C ALA A 734 -27.58 14.87 7.53
N ALA A 735 -28.68 15.12 8.24
CA ALA A 735 -29.71 16.06 7.78
C ALA A 735 -29.18 17.51 7.75
N GLN A 736 -28.36 17.90 8.72
CA GLN A 736 -27.69 19.22 8.74
C GLN A 736 -26.72 19.40 7.55
N ASN A 737 -25.90 18.38 7.24
CA ASN A 737 -25.01 18.40 6.08
C ASN A 737 -25.77 18.47 4.76
N LEU A 738 -26.87 17.73 4.64
CA LEU A 738 -27.74 17.78 3.46
C LEU A 738 -28.43 19.14 3.34
N LEU A 739 -28.87 19.73 4.46
CA LEU A 739 -29.53 21.03 4.50
C LEU A 739 -28.67 22.15 3.88
N CYS A 740 -27.34 22.09 4.02
CA CYS A 740 -26.44 23.08 3.44
C CYS A 740 -26.54 23.20 1.90
N GLN A 741 -26.98 22.15 1.19
CA GLN A 741 -27.12 22.15 -0.28
C GLN A 741 -28.33 22.97 -0.77
N PHE A 742 -29.22 23.39 0.13
CA PHE A 742 -30.42 24.17 -0.19
C PHE A 742 -30.28 25.67 0.12
N ARG A 743 -29.15 26.12 0.66
CA ARG A 743 -28.93 27.53 1.00
C ARG A 743 -29.00 28.40 -0.24
N ILE A 744 -29.78 29.48 -0.16
CA ILE A 744 -29.88 30.48 -1.23
C ILE A 744 -29.54 31.89 -0.78
N ALA A 745 -29.69 32.23 0.50
CA ALA A 745 -29.43 33.58 1.00
C ALA A 745 -29.09 33.58 2.49
N ASN A 746 -28.44 34.65 2.96
CA ASN A 746 -28.44 35.02 4.37
C ASN A 746 -29.79 35.68 4.68
N TYR A 747 -30.38 35.34 5.83
CA TYR A 747 -31.62 35.99 6.28
C TYR A 747 -31.29 37.23 7.11
N CYS A 748 -31.74 38.38 6.63
CA CYS A 748 -31.60 39.66 7.30
C CYS A 748 -32.99 40.10 7.82
N PRO A 749 -33.36 39.75 9.07
CA PRO A 749 -34.53 40.37 9.69
C PRO A 749 -34.29 41.89 9.75
N LYS A 750 -35.35 42.68 9.56
CA LYS A 750 -35.26 44.14 9.67
C LYS A 750 -34.64 44.55 11.01
N GLU A 751 -33.64 45.42 10.95
CA GLU A 751 -33.28 46.25 12.09
C GLU A 751 -34.50 47.12 12.44
N ASN A 752 -34.89 47.11 13.72
CA ASN A 752 -35.96 47.95 14.28
C ASN A 752 -35.44 49.35 14.60
#